data_AF-Q4D3Q2-F1
#
_entry.id   AF-Q4D3Q2-F1
#
_cell.length_a   1.000
_cell.length_b   1.000
_cell.length_c   1.000
_cell.angle_alpha   90.00
_cell.angle_beta   90.00
_cell.angle_gamma   90.00
#
_symmetry.space_group_name_H-M   'P 1'
#
loop_
_entity.id
_entity.type
_entity.pdbx_description
1 polymer ?
#
loop_
_entity_poly.entity_id
_entity_poly.type
_entity_poly.pdbx_seq_one_letter_code
_entity_poly.pdbx_strand_id
1 'polypeptide(L)'
;MHIFAWVHAEVCISFYAEESAGRWCIREAHSQIYTHGSAEYGKKRRRRSRKHTMKQGDEKNKDGSNGRASPDTAHYTVVSLDSIEHHYVEVLKELAMEPQLEPFKDEYEKIHRLLRKSNDGEKRLLAKIKELQMDLEVHGTKVEAALKLSQEDEEVIATLRKEIEKAWSLADSAHAREKEGREHIQQLRKQVAELDALVEKSTRNTVSQAAYLRELILAKKQLEGERAVAHSKVSQLLDEREAMRSNFERVQHDNEMARQQLEASLSSYQTLLDSLSDVQRVREGLEQQVRECRATSDRQMVEAEERKAAAEGLSAEESHLKVLAAEERDAVARMAKQLEEQQRRFKTEADRLAVAEAQNAEVKSEIPKLKATLKERQSEVVRLANALRKVRKSAEEQQVNMRRVVQTREDLVQKTEKLHNSIEEQLLVLEAEEKELHLQELRLKKTIPEKTELIVNNSRTENERVAMEGNKVEEEGKRHNLALQLDQLLCENELLRKTVFELEQSHAKILDHGQHMALQYHQTVEQTRKYCDKARLLEQQLTDNEKRHKVQQDLLDRVSADRARTEKQLKESEMEWSMLRQRYVTNDEEIQLLKMQLVAKEGALCRLHMVRRQLQRDISNAEQRASHLKDDVLNAHSRREALENEAHQLTHLISECDAEKSKYQSKFAALVNERNVLATQLIRRNEELRLLYSKIRLQESAIEKGASEYDRQVRNIVATRDGLAELRLRCRLALVRLRYSEKLRSRKQSIEQELFTEQQRCRALVDELQRPVHVHRWRRLEGDAPEVLDGIYKAQALERQILKKHDMLAEKTQLLAKRTAEYDAIRRKLASLPGPELAEDLSLYKENLERREEQIEGMNAELQEVEQHADVLKEEVRQLSLELGDAKRRYFGAKHKNDLLRREQAVFRSTWGESSAIANIALAAASAHQQKQRLAGSGGGGSGKDSSNQQGVWLERPVGARRPCLWHTRTQMRRERMLQEARLVQALSSGAPAPNYPLQFRPQQRQFVGGGFALTR
;
A
#
# COMPACT_ATOMS: atom_id res chain seq x y z
N MET A 1 -61.64 27.79 26.67
CA MET A 1 -61.21 29.15 27.05
C MET A 1 -59.90 29.20 27.86
N HIS A 2 -59.37 28.10 28.43
CA HIS A 2 -58.13 28.15 29.25
C HIS A 2 -56.93 27.31 28.77
N ILE A 3 -56.96 26.73 27.56
CA ILE A 3 -55.86 25.88 27.06
C ILE A 3 -55.14 26.48 25.83
N PHE A 4 -55.71 27.52 25.20
CA PHE A 4 -55.08 28.20 24.06
C PHE A 4 -54.06 29.29 24.43
N ALA A 5 -53.89 29.59 25.72
CA ALA A 5 -52.98 30.65 26.17
C ALA A 5 -51.55 30.18 26.50
N TRP A 6 -51.26 28.88 26.48
CA TRP A 6 -49.96 28.36 26.92
C TRP A 6 -48.98 28.06 25.78
N VAL A 7 -49.47 27.72 24.59
CA VAL A 7 -48.59 27.39 23.45
C VAL A 7 -48.01 28.64 22.77
N HIS A 8 -48.64 29.81 22.94
CA HIS A 8 -48.15 31.05 22.32
C HIS A 8 -47.03 31.76 23.13
N ALA A 9 -46.71 31.28 24.34
CA ALA A 9 -45.67 31.88 25.18
C ALA A 9 -44.29 31.22 25.01
N GLU A 10 -44.22 29.92 24.69
CA GLU A 10 -42.92 29.24 24.56
C GLU A 10 -42.24 29.42 23.20
N VAL A 11 -43.00 29.65 22.12
CA VAL A 11 -42.39 29.84 20.79
C VAL A 11 -41.78 31.24 20.62
N CYS A 12 -42.24 32.24 21.38
CA CYS A 12 -41.69 33.59 21.29
C CYS A 12 -40.41 33.81 22.12
N ILE A 13 -40.05 32.90 23.03
CA ILE A 13 -38.87 33.09 23.89
C ILE A 13 -37.60 32.45 23.29
N SER A 14 -37.71 31.43 22.44
CA SER A 14 -36.52 30.87 21.78
C SER A 14 -36.02 31.67 20.57
N PHE A 15 -36.85 32.49 19.93
CA PHE A 15 -36.41 33.26 18.75
C PHE A 15 -35.67 34.57 19.08
N TYR A 16 -35.71 35.03 20.34
CA TYR A 16 -35.01 36.26 20.74
C TYR A 16 -33.61 36.03 21.35
N ALA A 17 -33.18 34.78 21.54
CA ALA A 17 -31.89 34.49 22.18
C ALA A 17 -30.72 34.28 21.19
N GLU A 18 -30.95 33.85 19.95
CA GLU A 18 -29.84 33.56 19.02
C GLU A 18 -29.38 34.74 18.15
N GLU A 19 -30.22 35.77 17.93
CA GLU A 19 -29.77 36.97 17.19
C GLU A 19 -28.82 37.89 18.00
N SER A 20 -28.66 37.63 19.29
CA SER A 20 -27.81 38.45 20.18
C SER A 20 -26.32 38.07 20.12
N ALA A 21 -25.98 36.87 19.63
CA ALA A 21 -24.59 36.41 19.58
C ALA A 21 -23.89 36.70 18.24
N GLY A 22 -24.64 36.89 17.14
CA GLY A 22 -24.05 37.11 15.82
C GLY A 22 -23.61 38.54 15.51
N ARG A 23 -24.10 39.56 16.24
CA ARG A 23 -23.83 40.97 15.92
C ARG A 23 -22.61 41.58 16.64
N TRP A 24 -21.91 40.83 17.48
CA TRP A 24 -20.77 41.35 18.23
C TRP A 24 -19.40 41.18 17.53
N CYS A 25 -19.27 40.32 16.51
CA CYS A 25 -17.98 40.11 15.84
C CYS A 25 -17.74 40.95 14.56
N ILE A 26 -18.73 41.68 14.04
CA ILE A 26 -18.56 42.44 12.79
C ILE A 26 -18.24 43.92 13.04
N ARG A 27 -18.32 44.41 14.29
CA ARG A 27 -18.11 45.84 14.59
C ARG A 27 -16.66 46.25 14.87
N GLU A 28 -15.72 45.32 15.06
CA GLU A 28 -14.32 45.67 15.36
C GLU A 28 -13.42 45.77 14.11
N ALA A 29 -13.82 45.25 12.95
CA ALA A 29 -12.92 45.19 11.78
C ALA A 29 -12.96 46.41 10.84
N HIS A 30 -13.89 47.37 11.02
CA HIS A 30 -14.07 48.49 10.08
C HIS A 30 -13.75 49.89 10.64
N SER A 31 -13.14 50.00 11.83
CA SER A 31 -12.88 51.30 12.46
C SER A 31 -11.48 51.91 12.19
N GLN A 32 -10.63 51.33 11.32
CA GLN A 32 -9.25 51.83 11.15
C GLN A 32 -8.87 52.44 9.79
N ILE A 33 -9.81 52.72 8.86
CA ILE A 33 -9.41 53.28 7.54
C ILE A 33 -10.04 54.63 7.16
N TYR A 34 -10.95 55.21 7.94
CA TYR A 34 -11.58 56.50 7.58
C TYR A 34 -11.30 57.65 8.58
N THR A 35 -10.04 58.09 8.66
CA THR A 35 -9.69 59.39 9.24
C THR A 35 -8.56 60.08 8.45
N HIS A 36 -8.79 60.39 7.18
CA HIS A 36 -8.05 61.45 6.48
C HIS A 36 -8.96 62.04 5.39
N GLY A 37 -9.75 63.04 5.77
CA GLY A 37 -10.71 63.67 4.85
C GLY A 37 -11.41 64.86 5.48
N SER A 38 -10.65 65.90 5.83
CA SER A 38 -11.22 67.18 6.28
C SER A 38 -10.27 68.33 5.98
N ALA A 39 -10.30 68.84 4.75
CA ALA A 39 -10.00 70.23 4.44
C ALA A 39 -10.44 70.54 2.99
N GLU A 40 -11.28 71.58 2.87
CA GLU A 40 -11.48 72.40 1.68
C GLU A 40 -12.20 71.77 0.46
N TYR A 41 -13.47 72.13 0.26
CA TYR A 41 -13.91 72.96 -0.86
C TYR A 41 -15.45 73.11 -0.79
N GLY A 42 -15.90 74.06 0.03
CA GLY A 42 -17.25 74.58 -0.03
C GLY A 42 -17.32 75.81 -0.91
N LYS A 43 -18.12 75.77 -2.00
CA LYS A 43 -18.92 76.90 -2.55
C LYS A 43 -19.40 76.59 -3.98
N LYS A 44 -20.69 76.24 -4.14
CA LYS A 44 -21.69 77.02 -4.89
C LYS A 44 -22.95 76.18 -5.16
N ARG A 45 -23.95 76.42 -4.31
CA ARG A 45 -25.39 76.30 -4.63
C ARG A 45 -25.72 77.19 -5.84
N ARG A 46 -26.56 76.72 -6.78
CA ARG A 46 -27.86 77.35 -7.11
C ARG A 46 -28.66 76.55 -8.17
N ARG A 47 -29.75 75.96 -7.65
CA ARG A 47 -31.05 75.64 -8.27
C ARG A 47 -31.35 76.33 -9.61
N ARG A 48 -31.88 75.58 -10.59
CA ARG A 48 -33.06 75.97 -11.39
C ARG A 48 -33.80 74.71 -11.88
N SER A 49 -35.05 74.61 -11.41
CA SER A 49 -36.08 73.64 -11.78
C SER A 49 -36.76 74.09 -13.06
N ARG A 50 -36.96 73.18 -14.03
CA ARG A 50 -38.00 73.34 -15.06
C ARG A 50 -38.69 71.99 -15.29
N LYS A 51 -39.96 71.98 -14.91
CA LYS A 51 -40.96 70.91 -14.99
C LYS A 51 -41.59 70.86 -16.38
N HIS A 52 -41.98 69.64 -16.76
CA HIS A 52 -43.12 69.24 -17.60
C HIS A 52 -43.36 69.94 -18.95
N THR A 53 -43.24 69.16 -20.03
CA THR A 53 -44.28 69.03 -21.06
C THR A 53 -44.25 67.62 -21.65
N MET A 54 -45.33 66.87 -21.47
CA MET A 54 -45.66 65.66 -22.22
C MET A 54 -46.02 66.07 -23.65
N LYS A 55 -45.45 65.42 -24.66
CA LYS A 55 -46.06 65.28 -25.99
C LYS A 55 -45.71 63.90 -26.54
N GLN A 56 -46.73 63.06 -26.58
CA GLN A 56 -46.79 61.84 -27.38
C GLN A 56 -46.81 62.23 -28.86
N GLY A 57 -46.10 61.47 -29.68
CA GLY A 57 -46.00 61.66 -31.12
C GLY A 57 -45.19 60.51 -31.70
N ASP A 58 -45.90 59.41 -31.95
CA ASP A 58 -45.44 58.28 -32.75
C ASP A 58 -45.04 58.75 -34.14
N GLU A 59 -43.84 58.43 -34.60
CA GLU A 59 -43.61 58.07 -36.00
C GLU A 59 -42.26 57.38 -36.19
N LYS A 60 -42.34 56.20 -36.81
CA LYS A 60 -41.26 55.30 -37.20
C LYS A 60 -40.52 55.86 -38.42
N ASN A 61 -39.20 55.91 -38.38
CA ASN A 61 -38.27 55.66 -39.51
C ASN A 61 -36.83 55.77 -38.95
N LYS A 62 -36.17 54.63 -38.73
CA LYS A 62 -35.15 54.05 -39.62
C LYS A 62 -33.93 54.96 -39.86
N ASP A 63 -32.79 54.42 -39.40
CA ASP A 63 -31.44 54.61 -39.95
C ASP A 63 -30.71 55.92 -39.59
N GLY A 64 -30.53 56.14 -38.29
CA GLY A 64 -29.51 57.04 -37.75
C GLY A 64 -28.30 56.26 -37.24
N SER A 65 -27.37 55.93 -38.14
CA SER A 65 -26.09 55.31 -37.82
C SER A 65 -25.26 56.24 -36.92
N ASN A 66 -25.33 56.06 -35.60
CA ASN A 66 -24.45 56.78 -34.69
C ASN A 66 -23.31 55.84 -34.31
N GLY A 67 -22.30 55.83 -35.18
CA GLY A 67 -21.01 55.21 -34.96
C GLY A 67 -20.39 55.80 -33.70
N ARG A 68 -20.60 55.13 -32.58
CA ARG A 68 -19.86 55.39 -31.35
C ARG A 68 -18.51 54.70 -31.50
N ALA A 69 -17.59 55.45 -32.11
CA ALA A 69 -16.17 55.15 -32.18
C ALA A 69 -15.69 54.72 -30.79
N SER A 70 -15.50 53.41 -30.62
CA SER A 70 -14.77 52.87 -29.48
C SER A 70 -13.30 52.78 -29.91
N PRO A 71 -12.40 53.13 -29.00
CA PRO A 71 -11.14 53.80 -29.32
C PRO A 71 -10.15 52.83 -29.97
N ASP A 72 -9.31 53.40 -30.82
CA ASP A 72 -8.16 52.81 -31.50
C ASP A 72 -7.39 51.86 -30.58
N THR A 73 -7.79 50.58 -30.53
CA THR A 73 -6.91 49.51 -30.09
C THR A 73 -5.81 49.46 -31.13
N ALA A 74 -4.71 50.09 -30.76
CA ALA A 74 -3.46 50.16 -31.49
C ALA A 74 -3.31 48.97 -32.42
N HIS A 75 -3.21 49.25 -33.72
CA HIS A 75 -2.70 48.32 -34.71
C HIS A 75 -1.28 47.93 -34.29
N TYR A 76 -1.15 47.04 -33.32
CA TYR A 76 -0.11 46.04 -33.37
C TYR A 76 -0.40 45.31 -34.65
N THR A 77 0.35 45.66 -35.69
CA THR A 77 0.49 44.86 -36.88
C THR A 77 0.70 43.45 -36.38
N VAL A 78 -0.34 42.61 -36.50
CA VAL A 78 -0.23 41.18 -36.24
C VAL A 78 0.79 40.72 -37.26
N VAL A 79 2.05 40.69 -36.85
CA VAL A 79 3.14 40.16 -37.65
C VAL A 79 2.70 38.73 -37.93
N SER A 80 2.40 38.44 -39.20
CA SER A 80 1.91 37.12 -39.58
C SER A 80 2.89 36.09 -39.05
N LEU A 81 2.38 35.04 -38.41
CA LEU A 81 3.23 33.93 -37.99
C LEU A 81 4.02 33.40 -39.19
N ASP A 82 3.43 33.44 -40.39
CA ASP A 82 4.11 33.06 -41.63
C ASP A 82 5.35 33.95 -41.86
N SER A 83 5.27 35.26 -41.59
CA SER A 83 6.44 36.15 -41.67
C SER A 83 7.52 35.75 -40.66
N ILE A 84 7.13 35.41 -39.42
CA ILE A 84 8.07 34.94 -38.40
C ILE A 84 8.70 33.61 -38.80
N GLU A 85 7.93 32.70 -39.40
CA GLU A 85 8.44 31.40 -39.88
C GLU A 85 9.41 31.55 -41.04
N HIS A 86 9.15 32.49 -41.97
CA HIS A 86 10.08 32.79 -43.06
C HIS A 86 11.40 33.36 -42.50
N HIS A 87 11.33 34.33 -41.59
CA HIS A 87 12.52 34.90 -40.94
C HIS A 87 13.25 33.84 -40.10
N TYR A 88 12.53 32.94 -39.43
CA TYR A 88 13.14 31.85 -38.66
C TYR A 88 13.96 30.92 -39.56
N VAL A 89 13.44 30.54 -40.73
CA VAL A 89 14.17 29.70 -41.70
C VAL A 89 15.39 30.41 -42.27
N GLU A 90 15.29 31.71 -42.53
CA GLU A 90 16.43 32.53 -42.99
C GLU A 90 17.53 32.63 -41.92
N VAL A 91 17.16 32.95 -40.67
CA VAL A 91 18.09 33.03 -39.54
C VAL A 91 18.75 31.67 -39.28
N LEU A 92 18.02 30.56 -39.36
CA LEU A 92 18.62 29.23 -39.23
C LEU A 92 19.63 28.91 -40.33
N LYS A 93 19.41 29.39 -41.56
CA LYS A 93 20.39 29.21 -42.66
C LYS A 93 21.65 30.02 -42.41
N GLU A 94 21.53 31.26 -41.93
CA GLU A 94 22.68 32.10 -41.59
C GLU A 94 23.48 31.53 -40.41
N LEU A 95 22.79 31.11 -39.34
CA LEU A 95 23.42 30.49 -38.17
C LEU A 95 24.11 29.17 -38.49
N ALA A 96 23.66 28.43 -39.51
CA ALA A 96 24.30 27.19 -39.95
C ALA A 96 25.59 27.41 -40.76
N MET A 97 25.87 28.63 -41.23
CA MET A 97 27.11 28.93 -41.99
C MET A 97 28.32 29.19 -41.10
N GLU A 98 28.12 29.47 -39.81
CA GLU A 98 29.19 29.69 -38.84
C GLU A 98 29.17 28.61 -37.73
N PRO A 99 30.13 27.66 -37.71
CA PRO A 99 30.16 26.58 -36.71
C PRO A 99 30.28 27.03 -35.25
N GLN A 100 30.72 28.27 -35.00
CA GLN A 100 30.85 28.84 -33.65
C GLN A 100 29.48 29.21 -33.03
N LEU A 101 28.41 29.31 -33.84
CA LEU A 101 27.08 29.76 -33.42
C LEU A 101 26.08 28.63 -33.14
N GLU A 102 26.49 27.36 -33.18
CA GLU A 102 25.61 26.21 -32.93
C GLU A 102 24.84 26.29 -31.59
N PRO A 103 25.42 26.74 -30.45
CA PRO A 103 24.67 26.88 -29.19
C PRO A 103 23.54 27.91 -29.28
N PHE A 104 23.74 29.01 -30.02
CA PHE A 104 22.70 30.02 -30.25
C PHE A 104 21.57 29.49 -31.13
N LYS A 105 21.92 28.67 -32.13
CA LYS A 105 20.94 28.00 -32.98
C LYS A 105 20.01 27.10 -32.16
N ASP A 106 20.55 26.29 -31.25
CA ASP A 106 19.75 25.43 -30.37
C ASP A 106 18.79 26.22 -29.46
N GLU A 107 19.26 27.34 -28.90
CA GLU A 107 18.40 28.23 -28.09
C GLU A 107 17.31 28.89 -28.94
N TYR A 108 17.66 29.36 -30.15
CA TYR A 108 16.71 29.99 -31.07
C TYR A 108 15.60 29.02 -31.52
N GLU A 109 15.97 27.77 -31.84
CA GLU A 109 14.99 26.72 -32.13
C GLU A 109 14.07 26.43 -30.93
N LYS A 110 14.61 26.43 -29.71
CA LYS A 110 13.84 26.19 -28.48
C LYS A 110 12.81 27.29 -28.26
N ILE A 111 13.20 28.56 -28.47
CA ILE A 111 12.30 29.72 -28.38
C ILE A 111 11.20 29.63 -29.44
N HIS A 112 11.55 29.32 -30.69
CA HIS A 112 10.56 29.18 -31.77
C HIS A 112 9.58 28.03 -31.52
N ARG A 113 10.05 26.89 -31.00
CA ARG A 113 9.18 25.77 -30.57
C ARG A 113 8.20 26.19 -29.46
N LEU A 114 8.63 27.01 -28.50
CA LEU A 114 7.74 27.55 -27.46
C LEU A 114 6.74 28.57 -28.03
N LEU A 115 7.16 29.44 -28.95
CA LEU A 115 6.29 30.40 -29.62
C LEU A 115 5.17 29.70 -30.41
N ARG A 116 5.50 28.66 -31.19
CA ARG A 116 4.50 27.84 -31.90
C ARG A 116 3.50 27.19 -30.94
N LYS A 117 3.98 26.57 -29.86
CA LYS A 117 3.12 25.96 -28.82
C LYS A 117 2.16 26.97 -28.18
N SER A 118 2.64 28.19 -27.91
CA SER A 118 1.81 29.27 -27.36
C SER A 118 0.73 29.71 -28.34
N ASN A 119 1.08 29.95 -29.61
CA ASN A 119 0.13 30.38 -30.64
C ASN A 119 -0.93 29.29 -30.94
N ASP A 120 -0.53 28.02 -30.99
CA ASP A 120 -1.48 26.90 -31.11
C ASP A 120 -2.44 26.81 -29.92
N GLY A 121 -1.98 27.19 -28.72
CA GLY A 121 -2.81 27.34 -27.53
C GLY A 121 -3.81 28.50 -27.67
N GLU A 122 -3.35 29.68 -28.11
CA GLU A 122 -4.20 30.85 -28.36
C GLU A 122 -5.27 30.58 -29.43
N LYS A 123 -4.92 29.93 -30.55
CA LYS A 123 -5.89 29.54 -31.59
C LYS A 123 -6.99 28.63 -31.04
N ARG A 124 -6.62 27.66 -30.18
CA ARG A 124 -7.59 26.79 -29.49
C ARG A 124 -8.50 27.56 -28.55
N LEU A 125 -7.95 28.50 -27.78
CA LEU A 125 -8.74 29.36 -26.89
C LEU A 125 -9.67 30.29 -27.66
N LEU A 126 -9.21 30.89 -28.75
CA LEU A 126 -10.04 31.74 -29.62
C LEU A 126 -11.17 30.96 -30.29
N ALA A 127 -10.91 29.71 -30.73
CA ALA A 127 -11.95 28.84 -31.24
C ALA A 127 -13.00 28.53 -30.16
N LYS A 128 -12.56 28.24 -28.93
CA LYS A 128 -13.47 28.00 -27.80
C LYS A 128 -14.29 29.24 -27.44
N ILE A 129 -13.70 30.42 -27.49
CA ILE A 129 -14.41 31.69 -27.26
C ILE A 129 -15.49 31.91 -28.33
N LYS A 130 -15.18 31.65 -29.61
CA LYS A 130 -16.18 31.75 -30.70
C LYS A 130 -17.32 30.74 -30.55
N GLU A 131 -17.01 29.51 -30.15
CA GLU A 131 -18.00 28.46 -29.88
C GLU A 131 -18.94 28.87 -28.74
N LEU A 132 -18.38 29.37 -27.63
CA LEU A 132 -19.16 29.86 -26.49
C LEU A 132 -20.00 31.10 -26.84
N GLN A 133 -19.50 31.99 -27.71
CA GLN A 133 -20.27 33.13 -28.22
C GLN A 133 -21.47 32.67 -29.05
N MET A 134 -21.28 31.69 -29.95
CA MET A 134 -22.37 31.08 -30.71
C MET A 134 -23.40 30.39 -29.79
N ASP A 135 -22.95 29.65 -28.78
CA ASP A 135 -23.85 29.00 -27.82
C ASP A 135 -24.68 30.03 -27.04
N LEU A 136 -24.07 31.14 -26.64
CA LEU A 136 -24.77 32.24 -25.98
C LEU A 136 -25.84 32.87 -26.87
N GLU A 137 -25.56 33.08 -28.16
CA GLU A 137 -26.53 33.58 -29.14
C GLU A 137 -27.68 32.58 -29.36
N VAL A 138 -27.38 31.29 -29.48
CA VAL A 138 -28.39 30.23 -29.62
C VAL A 138 -29.27 30.11 -28.37
N HIS A 139 -28.68 30.20 -27.17
CA HIS A 139 -29.46 30.19 -25.94
C HIS A 139 -30.32 31.45 -25.80
N GLY A 140 -29.80 32.62 -26.19
CA GLY A 140 -30.56 33.88 -26.23
C GLY A 140 -31.80 33.75 -27.11
N THR A 141 -31.65 33.25 -28.34
CA THR A 141 -32.79 33.06 -29.28
C THR A 141 -33.82 32.07 -28.76
N LYS A 142 -33.41 30.99 -28.08
CA LYS A 142 -34.34 30.03 -27.46
C LYS A 142 -35.14 30.64 -26.31
N VAL A 143 -34.50 31.47 -25.47
CA VAL A 143 -35.19 32.17 -24.37
C VAL A 143 -36.18 33.19 -24.90
N GLU A 144 -35.82 33.95 -25.94
CA GLU A 144 -36.75 34.87 -26.61
C GLU A 144 -37.95 34.14 -27.23
N ALA A 145 -37.74 32.99 -27.85
CA ALA A 145 -38.81 32.17 -28.41
C ALA A 145 -39.75 31.62 -27.31
N ALA A 146 -39.19 31.14 -26.19
CA ALA A 146 -39.97 30.65 -25.05
C ALA A 146 -40.79 31.76 -24.38
N LEU A 147 -40.24 32.97 -24.26
CA LEU A 147 -40.97 34.13 -23.74
C LEU A 147 -42.13 34.55 -24.65
N LYS A 148 -41.96 34.50 -25.97
CA LYS A 148 -43.04 34.79 -26.93
C LYS A 148 -44.17 33.76 -26.83
N LEU A 149 -43.84 32.47 -26.80
CA LEU A 149 -44.85 31.41 -26.64
C LEU A 149 -45.64 31.56 -25.33
N SER A 150 -44.96 31.91 -24.22
CA SER A 150 -45.65 32.14 -22.94
C SER A 150 -46.61 33.33 -22.99
N GLN A 151 -46.30 34.38 -23.74
CA GLN A 151 -47.20 35.52 -23.93
C GLN A 151 -48.40 35.15 -24.80
N GLU A 152 -48.17 34.39 -25.88
CA GLU A 152 -49.25 33.86 -26.73
C GLU A 152 -50.19 32.94 -25.94
N ASP A 153 -49.64 32.07 -25.09
CA ASP A 153 -50.42 31.19 -24.23
C ASP A 153 -51.27 31.99 -23.21
N GLU A 154 -50.72 33.04 -22.59
CA GLU A 154 -51.48 33.92 -21.69
C GLU A 154 -52.65 34.61 -22.41
N GLU A 155 -52.45 35.05 -23.65
CA GLU A 155 -53.50 35.64 -24.49
C GLU A 155 -54.59 34.62 -24.84
N VAL A 156 -54.21 33.40 -25.22
CA VAL A 156 -55.15 32.30 -25.54
C VAL A 156 -55.94 31.87 -24.30
N ILE A 157 -55.29 31.78 -23.14
CA ILE A 157 -55.98 31.46 -21.88
C ILE A 157 -57.00 32.56 -21.54
N ALA A 158 -56.67 33.83 -21.78
CA ALA A 158 -57.57 34.95 -21.54
C ALA A 158 -58.78 34.97 -22.49
N THR A 159 -58.62 34.58 -23.76
CA THR A 159 -59.74 34.48 -24.72
C THR A 159 -60.66 33.31 -24.39
N LEU A 160 -60.10 32.12 -24.10
CA LEU A 160 -60.87 30.94 -23.72
C LEU A 160 -61.66 31.16 -22.43
N ARG A 161 -61.10 31.83 -21.42
CA ARG A 161 -61.84 32.19 -20.19
C ARG A 161 -63.06 33.07 -20.49
N LYS A 162 -62.92 34.07 -21.38
CA LYS A 162 -64.05 34.91 -21.82
C LYS A 162 -65.11 34.12 -22.59
N GLU A 163 -64.71 33.12 -23.38
CA GLU A 163 -65.65 32.26 -24.10
C GLU A 163 -66.42 31.32 -23.15
N ILE A 164 -65.74 30.78 -22.13
CA ILE A 164 -66.39 29.97 -21.09
C ILE A 164 -67.42 30.80 -20.32
N GLU A 165 -67.09 32.03 -19.92
CA GLU A 165 -68.04 32.94 -19.26
C GLU A 165 -69.25 33.26 -20.15
N LYS A 166 -69.04 33.48 -21.46
CA LYS A 166 -70.13 33.69 -22.41
C LYS A 166 -71.03 32.45 -22.53
N ALA A 167 -70.43 31.26 -22.65
CA ALA A 167 -71.14 30.00 -22.75
C ALA A 167 -71.95 29.69 -21.49
N TRP A 168 -71.41 29.97 -20.31
CA TRP A 168 -72.13 29.89 -19.04
C TRP A 168 -73.32 30.85 -18.99
N SER A 169 -73.14 32.12 -19.39
CA SER A 169 -74.27 33.07 -19.42
C SER A 169 -75.37 32.66 -20.40
N LEU A 170 -74.99 32.07 -21.54
CA LEU A 170 -75.93 31.53 -22.53
C LEU A 170 -76.70 30.33 -21.96
N ALA A 171 -76.02 29.41 -21.27
CA ALA A 171 -76.65 28.28 -20.60
C ALA A 171 -77.62 28.73 -19.51
N ASP A 172 -77.22 29.69 -18.65
CA ASP A 172 -78.09 30.25 -17.61
C ASP A 172 -79.33 30.93 -18.21
N SER A 173 -79.16 31.68 -19.30
CA SER A 173 -80.29 32.31 -20.01
C SER A 173 -81.22 31.29 -20.66
N ALA A 174 -80.70 30.15 -21.11
CA ALA A 174 -81.50 29.05 -21.65
C ALA A 174 -82.27 28.33 -20.56
N HIS A 175 -81.65 28.06 -19.41
CA HIS A 175 -82.32 27.47 -18.25
C HIS A 175 -83.40 28.39 -17.66
N ALA A 176 -83.18 29.71 -17.64
CA ALA A 176 -84.22 30.67 -17.24
C ALA A 176 -85.46 30.60 -18.15
N ARG A 177 -85.26 30.62 -19.48
CA ARG A 177 -86.33 30.48 -20.48
C ARG A 177 -87.04 29.12 -20.39
N GLU A 178 -86.29 28.06 -20.12
CA GLU A 178 -86.86 26.72 -19.95
C GLU A 178 -87.76 26.65 -18.69
N LYS A 179 -87.32 27.26 -17.59
CA LYS A 179 -88.09 27.32 -16.35
C LYS A 179 -89.39 28.10 -16.53
N GLU A 180 -89.32 29.28 -17.16
CA GLU A 180 -90.50 30.07 -17.53
C GLU A 180 -91.44 29.25 -18.43
N GLY A 181 -90.91 28.59 -19.48
CA GLY A 181 -91.70 27.75 -20.37
C GLY A 181 -92.41 26.60 -19.66
N ARG A 182 -91.73 25.93 -18.72
CA ARG A 182 -92.34 24.87 -17.89
C ARG A 182 -93.46 25.40 -17.00
N GLU A 183 -93.29 26.59 -16.42
CA GLU A 183 -94.32 27.24 -15.61
C GLU A 183 -95.54 27.65 -16.46
N HIS A 184 -95.34 28.18 -17.67
CA HIS A 184 -96.41 28.50 -18.62
C HIS A 184 -97.18 27.24 -19.06
N ILE A 185 -96.48 26.14 -19.36
CA ILE A 185 -97.11 24.87 -19.72
C ILE A 185 -97.95 24.33 -18.55
N GLN A 186 -97.48 24.45 -17.31
CA GLN A 186 -98.26 24.04 -16.13
C GLN A 186 -99.49 24.92 -15.91
N GLN A 187 -99.40 26.24 -16.13
CA GLN A 187 -100.55 27.14 -16.07
C GLN A 187 -101.58 26.82 -17.16
N LEU A 188 -101.15 26.61 -18.40
CA LEU A 188 -102.03 26.21 -19.50
C LEU A 188 -102.70 24.86 -19.22
N ARG A 189 -101.97 23.89 -18.68
CA ARG A 189 -102.55 22.59 -18.27
C ARG A 189 -103.62 22.74 -17.19
N LYS A 190 -103.44 23.65 -16.23
CA LYS A 190 -104.48 23.96 -15.22
C LYS A 190 -105.69 24.61 -15.86
N GLN A 191 -105.50 25.59 -16.75
CA GLN A 191 -106.60 26.24 -17.46
C GLN A 191 -107.39 25.28 -18.35
N VAL A 192 -106.71 24.36 -19.06
CA VAL A 192 -107.36 23.31 -19.84
C VAL A 192 -108.19 22.41 -18.93
N ALA A 193 -107.64 21.96 -17.79
CA ALA A 193 -108.39 21.15 -16.83
C ALA A 193 -109.61 21.90 -16.23
N GLU A 194 -109.49 23.21 -15.98
CA GLU A 194 -110.60 24.05 -15.51
C GLU A 194 -111.69 24.25 -16.58
N LEU A 195 -111.30 24.43 -17.85
CA LEU A 195 -112.23 24.54 -18.97
C LEU A 195 -112.93 23.21 -19.27
N ASP A 196 -112.21 22.09 -19.24
CA ASP A 196 -112.78 20.75 -19.40
C ASP A 196 -113.80 20.46 -18.29
N ALA A 197 -113.50 20.86 -17.05
CA ALA A 197 -114.44 20.74 -15.94
C ALA A 197 -115.69 21.64 -16.08
N LEU A 198 -115.58 22.76 -16.80
CA LEU A 198 -116.71 23.65 -17.08
C LEU A 198 -117.60 23.11 -18.22
N VAL A 199 -117.00 22.51 -19.25
CA VAL A 199 -117.72 21.88 -20.37
C VAL A 199 -118.48 20.63 -19.90
N GLU A 200 -117.89 19.82 -19.02
CA GLU A 200 -118.55 18.63 -18.44
C GLU A 200 -119.79 18.96 -17.59
N LYS A 201 -119.85 20.15 -16.98
CA LYS A 201 -120.99 20.56 -16.15
C LYS A 201 -122.18 21.08 -16.96
N SER A 202 -122.03 21.44 -18.24
CA SER A 202 -123.11 22.07 -19.01
C SER A 202 -123.94 21.11 -19.87
N THR A 203 -123.53 19.85 -20.06
CA THR A 203 -124.16 18.97 -21.06
C THR A 203 -124.94 17.77 -20.50
N ARG A 204 -125.14 17.68 -19.18
CA ARG A 204 -125.78 16.49 -18.55
C ARG A 204 -127.29 16.56 -18.33
N ASN A 205 -128.00 17.64 -18.67
CA ASN A 205 -129.45 17.75 -18.41
C ASN A 205 -130.25 18.12 -19.66
N THR A 206 -130.57 17.15 -20.53
CA THR A 206 -131.90 16.95 -21.16
C THR A 206 -131.81 15.89 -22.25
N VAL A 207 -132.75 14.92 -22.24
CA VAL A 207 -133.00 13.87 -23.27
C VAL A 207 -132.22 12.55 -23.07
N SER A 208 -132.40 11.90 -21.91
CA SER A 208 -131.70 10.68 -21.46
C SER A 208 -132.42 9.33 -21.74
N GLN A 209 -133.61 9.33 -22.33
CA GLN A 209 -134.46 8.15 -22.55
C GLN A 209 -133.99 7.10 -23.58
N ALA A 210 -134.09 7.51 -24.85
CA ALA A 210 -134.18 6.61 -26.00
C ALA A 210 -132.98 6.75 -26.97
N ALA A 211 -132.19 7.82 -26.84
CA ALA A 211 -130.84 7.88 -27.40
C ALA A 211 -129.89 6.93 -26.63
N TYR A 212 -130.12 6.71 -25.34
CA TYR A 212 -129.27 5.90 -24.46
C TYR A 212 -128.98 4.50 -25.01
N LEU A 213 -129.94 3.80 -25.63
CA LEU A 213 -129.68 2.44 -26.15
C LEU A 213 -128.89 2.43 -27.49
N ARG A 214 -129.13 3.40 -28.37
CA ARG A 214 -128.38 3.51 -29.64
C ARG A 214 -127.00 4.11 -29.41
N GLU A 215 -126.91 5.09 -28.51
CA GLU A 215 -125.66 5.61 -27.99
C GLU A 215 -124.93 4.55 -27.17
N LEU A 216 -125.57 3.65 -26.40
CA LEU A 216 -124.81 2.60 -25.70
C LEU A 216 -124.08 1.66 -26.66
N ILE A 217 -124.67 1.34 -27.80
CA ILE A 217 -124.02 0.45 -28.78
C ILE A 217 -122.89 1.19 -29.51
N LEU A 218 -123.11 2.44 -29.90
CA LEU A 218 -122.07 3.28 -30.50
C LEU A 218 -120.95 3.58 -29.49
N ALA A 219 -121.30 3.94 -28.26
CA ALA A 219 -120.39 4.17 -27.15
C ALA A 219 -119.66 2.89 -26.75
N LYS A 220 -120.30 1.73 -26.74
CA LYS A 220 -119.59 0.46 -26.51
C LYS A 220 -118.55 0.22 -27.60
N LYS A 221 -118.89 0.41 -28.88
CA LYS A 221 -117.93 0.27 -29.99
C LYS A 221 -116.82 1.32 -29.94
N GLN A 222 -117.15 2.56 -29.59
CA GLN A 222 -116.18 3.64 -29.40
C GLN A 222 -115.27 3.33 -28.20
N LEU A 223 -115.82 2.90 -27.06
CA LEU A 223 -115.08 2.49 -25.87
C LEU A 223 -114.22 1.24 -26.14
N GLU A 224 -114.68 0.30 -26.95
CA GLU A 224 -113.85 -0.84 -27.38
C GLU A 224 -112.70 -0.38 -28.27
N GLY A 225 -112.96 0.56 -29.19
CA GLY A 225 -111.92 1.21 -30.01
C GLY A 225 -110.93 2.01 -29.17
N GLU A 226 -111.42 2.85 -28.27
CA GLU A 226 -110.63 3.63 -27.30
C GLU A 226 -109.86 2.73 -26.37
N ARG A 227 -110.45 1.63 -25.89
CA ARG A 227 -109.76 0.63 -25.07
C ARG A 227 -108.66 -0.05 -25.87
N ALA A 228 -108.88 -0.36 -27.15
CA ALA A 228 -107.84 -0.94 -28.02
C ALA A 228 -106.71 0.07 -28.29
N VAL A 229 -107.04 1.34 -28.54
CA VAL A 229 -106.06 2.43 -28.71
C VAL A 229 -105.30 2.71 -27.41
N ALA A 230 -106.00 2.71 -26.27
CA ALA A 230 -105.39 2.87 -24.95
C ALA A 230 -104.51 1.67 -24.62
N HIS A 231 -104.93 0.43 -24.93
CA HIS A 231 -104.10 -0.75 -24.73
C HIS A 231 -102.86 -0.73 -25.62
N SER A 232 -102.98 -0.34 -26.89
CA SER A 232 -101.82 -0.23 -27.77
C SER A 232 -100.88 0.88 -27.29
N LYS A 233 -101.42 2.01 -26.80
CA LYS A 233 -100.63 3.09 -26.23
C LYS A 233 -99.94 2.69 -24.93
N VAL A 234 -100.63 1.96 -24.05
CA VAL A 234 -100.05 1.42 -22.82
C VAL A 234 -98.96 0.40 -23.13
N SER A 235 -99.17 -0.49 -24.10
CA SER A 235 -98.15 -1.44 -24.55
C SER A 235 -96.93 -0.70 -25.08
N GLN A 236 -97.11 0.28 -25.96
CA GLN A 236 -96.02 1.12 -26.46
C GLN A 236 -95.28 1.84 -25.33
N LEU A 237 -95.99 2.41 -24.36
CA LEU A 237 -95.38 3.08 -23.20
C LEU A 237 -94.65 2.09 -22.28
N LEU A 238 -95.11 0.85 -22.16
CA LEU A 238 -94.41 -0.19 -21.42
C LEU A 238 -93.13 -0.62 -22.15
N ASP A 239 -93.20 -0.82 -23.46
CA ASP A 239 -92.05 -1.13 -24.31
C ASP A 239 -91.03 0.02 -24.27
N GLU A 240 -91.48 1.27 -24.36
CA GLU A 240 -90.64 2.47 -24.20
C GLU A 240 -90.05 2.53 -22.78
N ARG A 241 -90.82 2.24 -21.73
CA ARG A 241 -90.34 2.23 -20.35
C ARG A 241 -89.26 1.15 -20.14
N GLU A 242 -89.46 -0.04 -20.70
CA GLU A 242 -88.50 -1.14 -20.62
C GLU A 242 -87.24 -0.81 -21.42
N ALA A 243 -87.37 -0.28 -22.64
CA ALA A 243 -86.24 0.17 -23.44
C ALA A 243 -85.44 1.29 -22.74
N MET A 244 -86.12 2.26 -22.13
CA MET A 244 -85.47 3.33 -21.36
C MET A 244 -84.81 2.79 -20.09
N ARG A 245 -85.40 1.79 -19.42
CA ARG A 245 -84.82 1.16 -18.23
C ARG A 245 -83.57 0.36 -18.58
N SER A 246 -83.60 -0.46 -19.63
CA SER A 246 -82.41 -1.18 -20.11
C SER A 246 -81.32 -0.24 -20.61
N ASN A 247 -81.68 0.86 -21.29
CA ASN A 247 -80.71 1.88 -21.67
C ASN A 247 -80.09 2.56 -20.44
N PHE A 248 -80.88 2.86 -19.41
CA PHE A 248 -80.39 3.45 -18.17
C PHE A 248 -79.46 2.51 -17.41
N GLU A 249 -79.82 1.23 -17.27
CA GLU A 249 -78.97 0.20 -16.65
C GLU A 249 -77.66 0.03 -17.41
N ARG A 250 -77.69 0.01 -18.75
CA ARG A 250 -76.48 -0.05 -19.57
C ARG A 250 -75.59 1.18 -19.35
N VAL A 251 -76.16 2.38 -19.40
CA VAL A 251 -75.39 3.63 -19.19
C VAL A 251 -74.83 3.71 -17.77
N GLN A 252 -75.57 3.26 -16.75
CA GLN A 252 -75.06 3.16 -15.37
C GLN A 252 -73.89 2.19 -15.28
N HIS A 253 -74.02 1.01 -15.87
CA HIS A 253 -72.94 0.03 -15.89
C HIS A 253 -71.70 0.56 -16.63
N ASP A 254 -71.88 1.19 -17.79
CA ASP A 254 -70.79 1.82 -18.54
C ASP A 254 -70.13 2.96 -17.72
N ASN A 255 -70.92 3.73 -16.96
CA ASN A 255 -70.41 4.78 -16.08
C ASN A 255 -69.60 4.21 -14.91
N GLU A 256 -70.09 3.16 -14.26
CA GLU A 256 -69.38 2.46 -13.18
C GLU A 256 -68.09 1.84 -13.69
N MET A 257 -68.11 1.21 -14.86
CA MET A 257 -66.91 0.67 -15.51
C MET A 257 -65.90 1.77 -15.84
N ALA A 258 -66.34 2.90 -16.38
CA ALA A 258 -65.47 4.05 -16.65
C ALA A 258 -64.89 4.66 -15.36
N ARG A 259 -65.67 4.73 -14.27
CA ARG A 259 -65.18 5.17 -12.96
C ARG A 259 -64.13 4.23 -12.38
N GLN A 260 -64.37 2.93 -12.43
CA GLN A 260 -63.40 1.92 -11.97
C GLN A 260 -62.12 1.96 -12.81
N GLN A 261 -62.22 2.16 -14.12
CA GLN A 261 -61.05 2.35 -14.99
C GLN A 261 -60.28 3.63 -14.65
N LEU A 262 -60.96 4.72 -14.33
CA LEU A 262 -60.34 5.98 -13.92
C LEU A 262 -59.65 5.84 -12.55
N GLU A 263 -60.29 5.22 -11.57
CA GLU A 263 -59.71 4.93 -10.26
C GLU A 263 -58.49 4.00 -10.37
N ALA A 264 -58.58 2.95 -11.19
CA ALA A 264 -57.45 2.08 -11.49
C ALA A 264 -56.30 2.86 -12.14
N SER A 265 -56.60 3.74 -13.11
CA SER A 265 -55.59 4.59 -13.76
C SER A 265 -54.94 5.55 -12.77
N LEU A 266 -55.72 6.23 -11.92
CA LEU A 266 -55.20 7.13 -10.88
C LEU A 266 -54.33 6.40 -9.87
N SER A 267 -54.74 5.21 -9.42
CA SER A 267 -53.91 4.38 -8.54
C SER A 267 -52.61 3.96 -9.21
N SER A 268 -52.64 3.63 -10.51
CA SER A 268 -51.43 3.31 -11.28
C SER A 268 -50.51 4.52 -11.40
N TYR A 269 -51.04 5.72 -11.65
CA TYR A 269 -50.26 6.96 -11.68
C TYR A 269 -49.67 7.32 -10.32
N GLN A 270 -50.41 7.12 -9.22
CA GLN A 270 -49.88 7.32 -7.86
C GLN A 270 -48.73 6.36 -7.58
N THR A 271 -48.88 5.07 -7.86
CA THR A 271 -47.80 4.10 -7.68
C THR A 271 -46.58 4.41 -8.56
N LEU A 272 -46.78 4.93 -9.77
CA LEU A 272 -45.70 5.37 -10.64
C LEU A 272 -44.99 6.60 -10.08
N LEU A 273 -45.74 7.58 -9.54
CA LEU A 273 -45.17 8.76 -8.88
C LEU A 273 -44.32 8.37 -7.67
N ASP A 274 -44.83 7.49 -6.82
CA ASP A 274 -44.11 6.98 -5.64
C ASP A 274 -42.82 6.28 -6.08
N SER A 275 -42.90 5.41 -7.09
CA SER A 275 -41.72 4.72 -7.63
C SER A 275 -40.68 5.67 -8.22
N LEU A 276 -41.11 6.76 -8.88
CA LEU A 276 -40.20 7.78 -9.39
C LEU A 276 -39.55 8.57 -8.26
N SER A 277 -40.29 8.85 -7.18
CA SER A 277 -39.76 9.52 -5.99
C SER A 277 -38.75 8.65 -5.24
N ASP A 278 -38.99 7.34 -5.16
CA ASP A 278 -38.06 6.37 -4.59
C ASP A 278 -36.78 6.27 -5.44
N VAL A 279 -36.92 6.19 -6.77
CA VAL A 279 -35.79 6.19 -7.70
C VAL A 279 -34.99 7.49 -7.59
N GLN A 280 -35.65 8.65 -7.44
CA GLN A 280 -34.98 9.93 -7.20
C GLN A 280 -34.22 9.93 -5.88
N ARG A 281 -34.82 9.48 -4.77
CA ARG A 281 -34.12 9.34 -3.47
C ARG A 281 -32.92 8.41 -3.54
N VAL A 282 -33.05 7.28 -4.23
CA VAL A 282 -31.94 6.33 -4.42
C VAL A 282 -30.84 6.97 -5.26
N ARG A 283 -31.20 7.69 -6.33
CA ARG A 283 -30.25 8.41 -7.18
C ARG A 283 -29.52 9.50 -6.40
N GLU A 284 -30.24 10.31 -5.62
CA GLU A 284 -29.65 11.35 -4.76
C GLU A 284 -28.70 10.74 -3.73
N GLY A 285 -29.09 9.62 -3.09
CA GLY A 285 -28.23 8.89 -2.18
C GLY A 285 -26.95 8.35 -2.84
N LEU A 286 -27.06 7.78 -4.05
CA LEU A 286 -25.91 7.31 -4.84
C LEU A 286 -25.03 8.47 -5.30
N GLU A 287 -25.61 9.60 -5.73
CA GLU A 287 -24.87 10.80 -6.07
C GLU A 287 -24.12 11.36 -4.85
N GLN A 288 -24.71 11.30 -3.66
CA GLN A 288 -24.08 11.73 -2.41
C GLN A 288 -22.92 10.81 -2.04
N GLN A 289 -23.09 9.49 -2.15
CA GLN A 289 -22.00 8.52 -1.98
C GLN A 289 -20.87 8.73 -3.00
N VAL A 290 -21.19 9.04 -4.26
CA VAL A 290 -20.17 9.36 -5.28
C VAL A 290 -19.43 10.65 -4.94
N ARG A 291 -20.13 11.69 -4.44
CA ARG A 291 -19.50 12.94 -3.98
C ARG A 291 -18.60 12.70 -2.77
N GLU A 292 -19.04 11.90 -1.81
CA GLU A 292 -18.25 11.51 -0.64
C GLU A 292 -17.02 10.69 -1.04
N CYS A 293 -17.18 9.67 -1.89
CA CYS A 293 -16.07 8.88 -2.42
C CYS A 293 -15.05 9.76 -3.15
N ARG A 294 -15.51 10.71 -3.99
CA ARG A 294 -14.61 11.67 -4.65
C ARG A 294 -13.90 12.56 -3.65
N ALA A 295 -14.60 13.13 -2.67
CA ALA A 295 -13.99 13.95 -1.63
C ALA A 295 -12.97 13.17 -0.78
N THR A 296 -13.25 11.90 -0.46
CA THR A 296 -12.28 11.03 0.23
C THR A 296 -11.08 10.69 -0.65
N SER A 297 -11.29 10.46 -1.94
CA SER A 297 -10.22 10.18 -2.89
C SER A 297 -9.34 11.41 -3.11
N ASP A 298 -9.93 12.60 -3.26
CA ASP A 298 -9.20 13.86 -3.39
C ASP A 298 -8.40 14.16 -2.11
N ARG A 299 -8.99 13.91 -0.93
CA ARG A 299 -8.28 14.05 0.34
C ARG A 299 -7.11 13.08 0.46
N GLN A 300 -7.31 11.81 0.10
CA GLN A 300 -6.23 10.81 0.08
C GLN A 300 -5.14 11.15 -0.94
N MET A 301 -5.50 11.73 -2.09
CA MET A 301 -4.54 12.21 -3.08
C MET A 301 -3.73 13.39 -2.56
N VAL A 302 -4.35 14.38 -1.91
CA VAL A 302 -3.64 15.49 -1.25
C VAL A 302 -2.72 14.97 -0.17
N GLU A 303 -3.20 14.10 0.73
CA GLU A 303 -2.34 13.54 1.78
C GLU A 303 -1.24 12.61 1.21
N ALA A 304 -1.44 11.98 0.05
CA ALA A 304 -0.42 11.20 -0.63
C ALA A 304 0.66 12.10 -1.25
N GLU A 305 0.27 13.22 -1.86
CA GLU A 305 1.20 14.23 -2.37
C GLU A 305 1.95 14.94 -1.23
N GLU A 306 1.30 15.24 -0.11
CA GLU A 306 1.97 15.75 1.11
C GLU A 306 2.97 14.73 1.66
N ARG A 307 2.63 13.44 1.72
CA ARG A 307 3.55 12.38 2.15
C ARG A 307 4.70 12.17 1.16
N LYS A 308 4.47 12.29 -0.14
CA LYS A 308 5.52 12.27 -1.17
C LYS A 308 6.46 13.47 -1.00
N ALA A 309 5.92 14.68 -0.86
CA ALA A 309 6.71 15.89 -0.63
C ALA A 309 7.52 15.81 0.67
N ALA A 310 6.94 15.26 1.74
CA ALA A 310 7.66 15.00 2.99
C ALA A 310 8.76 13.93 2.81
N ALA A 311 8.51 12.87 2.05
CA ALA A 311 9.51 11.84 1.75
C ALA A 311 10.65 12.38 0.87
N GLU A 312 10.34 13.20 -0.13
CA GLU A 312 11.34 13.89 -0.97
C GLU A 312 12.15 14.90 -0.14
N GLY A 313 11.51 15.64 0.76
CA GLY A 313 12.18 16.53 1.71
C GLY A 313 13.12 15.79 2.65
N LEU A 314 12.66 14.70 3.27
CA LEU A 314 13.50 13.84 4.12
C LEU A 314 14.63 13.18 3.33
N SER A 315 14.39 12.78 2.07
CA SER A 315 15.43 12.23 1.20
C SER A 315 16.48 13.29 0.84
N ALA A 316 16.07 14.54 0.60
CA ALA A 316 16.98 15.65 0.35
C ALA A 316 17.82 15.96 1.60
N GLU A 317 17.19 16.01 2.77
CA GLU A 317 17.87 16.18 4.07
C GLU A 317 18.83 15.02 4.36
N GLU A 318 18.44 13.77 4.10
CA GLU A 318 19.31 12.60 4.27
C GLU A 318 20.52 12.69 3.32
N SER A 319 20.31 13.12 2.07
CA SER A 319 21.40 13.33 1.12
C SER A 319 22.35 14.44 1.57
N HIS A 320 21.82 15.54 2.12
CA HIS A 320 22.60 16.65 2.64
C HIS A 320 23.39 16.26 3.89
N LEU A 321 22.75 15.53 4.82
CA LEU A 321 23.41 14.98 6.02
C LEU A 321 24.48 13.94 5.65
N LYS A 322 24.29 13.15 4.59
CA LYS A 322 25.32 12.25 4.06
C LYS A 322 26.53 13.00 3.52
N VAL A 323 26.32 14.11 2.81
CA VAL A 323 27.41 15.00 2.33
C VAL A 323 28.14 15.63 3.51
N LEU A 324 27.42 16.26 4.44
CA LEU A 324 28.02 16.84 5.65
C LEU A 324 28.78 15.80 6.48
N ALA A 325 28.21 14.60 6.66
CA ALA A 325 28.90 13.53 7.36
C ALA A 325 30.13 13.01 6.58
N ALA A 326 30.15 13.08 5.25
CA ALA A 326 31.34 12.77 4.47
C ALA A 326 32.42 13.85 4.63
N GLU A 327 32.04 15.12 4.57
CA GLU A 327 32.92 16.28 4.80
C GLU A 327 33.53 16.27 6.21
N GLU A 328 32.73 15.97 7.23
CA GLU A 328 33.19 15.83 8.61
C GLU A 328 34.10 14.60 8.78
N ARG A 329 33.81 13.47 8.12
CA ARG A 329 34.73 12.31 8.10
C ARG A 329 36.06 12.67 7.44
N ASP A 330 36.04 13.42 6.34
CA ASP A 330 37.25 13.90 5.66
C ASP A 330 37.99 14.94 6.50
N ALA A 331 37.29 15.79 7.25
CA ALA A 331 37.89 16.72 8.22
C ALA A 331 38.56 15.95 9.37
N VAL A 332 37.87 14.97 9.96
CA VAL A 332 38.43 14.10 11.00
C VAL A 332 39.62 13.29 10.47
N ALA A 333 39.56 12.77 9.25
CA ALA A 333 40.69 12.06 8.63
C ALA A 333 41.89 12.98 8.37
N ARG A 334 41.66 14.24 7.96
CA ARG A 334 42.70 15.27 7.85
C ARG A 334 43.32 15.60 9.21
N MET A 335 42.50 15.80 10.24
CA MET A 335 42.97 16.06 11.61
C MET A 335 43.72 14.86 12.19
N ALA A 336 43.28 13.63 11.92
CA ALA A 336 43.98 12.41 12.34
C ALA A 336 45.35 12.28 11.65
N LYS A 337 45.44 12.54 10.34
CA LYS A 337 46.73 12.59 9.62
C LYS A 337 47.65 13.66 10.17
N GLN A 338 47.13 14.86 10.45
CA GLN A 338 47.91 15.93 11.08
C GLN A 338 48.38 15.52 12.48
N LEU A 339 47.54 14.86 13.28
CA LEU A 339 47.91 14.36 14.60
C LEU A 339 48.99 13.27 14.52
N GLU A 340 48.88 12.34 13.56
CA GLU A 340 49.90 11.33 13.30
C GLU A 340 51.22 11.95 12.84
N GLU A 341 51.19 12.95 11.97
CA GLU A 341 52.39 13.71 11.56
C GLU A 341 53.02 14.44 12.73
N GLN A 342 52.23 15.09 13.59
CA GLN A 342 52.72 15.74 14.80
C GLN A 342 53.31 14.71 15.77
N GLN A 343 52.65 13.56 15.99
CA GLN A 343 53.20 12.47 16.82
C GLN A 343 54.50 11.91 16.25
N ARG A 344 54.61 11.77 14.92
CA ARG A 344 55.87 11.36 14.26
C ARG A 344 56.95 12.42 14.45
N ARG A 345 56.63 13.71 14.32
CA ARG A 345 57.56 14.82 14.60
C ARG A 345 58.03 14.82 16.05
N PHE A 346 57.11 14.72 17.01
CA PHE A 346 57.44 14.60 18.43
C PHE A 346 58.31 13.38 18.73
N LYS A 347 58.05 12.22 18.10
CA LYS A 347 58.93 11.05 18.23
C LYS A 347 60.33 11.32 17.68
N THR A 348 60.43 11.88 16.47
CA THR A 348 61.74 12.21 15.89
C THR A 348 62.49 13.28 16.69
N GLU A 349 61.79 14.24 17.29
CA GLU A 349 62.39 15.24 18.17
C GLU A 349 62.79 14.65 19.51
N ALA A 350 62.00 13.73 20.08
CA ALA A 350 62.36 12.99 21.28
C ALA A 350 63.58 12.09 21.04
N ASP A 351 63.68 11.42 19.89
CA ASP A 351 64.84 10.62 19.51
C ASP A 351 66.09 11.50 19.34
N ARG A 352 65.96 12.69 18.72
CA ARG A 352 67.05 13.67 18.62
C ARG A 352 67.47 14.19 19.99
N LEU A 353 66.51 14.47 20.87
CA LEU A 353 66.77 14.90 22.23
C LEU A 353 67.49 13.80 23.02
N ALA A 354 67.05 12.55 22.90
CA ALA A 354 67.69 11.40 23.54
C ALA A 354 69.12 11.18 23.03
N VAL A 355 69.37 11.33 21.73
CA VAL A 355 70.73 11.28 21.15
C VAL A 355 71.58 12.44 21.68
N ALA A 356 71.05 13.66 21.72
CA ALA A 356 71.75 14.81 22.26
C ALA A 356 72.04 14.66 23.76
N GLU A 357 71.10 14.14 24.55
CA GLU A 357 71.27 13.84 25.97
C GLU A 357 72.31 12.74 26.20
N ALA A 358 72.32 11.69 25.38
CA ALA A 358 73.34 10.64 25.40
C ALA A 358 74.73 11.20 25.09
N GLN A 359 74.86 12.02 24.05
CA GLN A 359 76.12 12.72 23.72
C GLN A 359 76.55 13.66 24.85
N ASN A 360 75.61 14.37 25.47
CA ASN A 360 75.90 15.28 26.56
C ASN A 360 76.30 14.52 27.84
N ALA A 361 75.73 13.34 28.09
CA ALA A 361 76.14 12.45 29.16
C ALA A 361 77.54 11.86 28.91
N GLU A 362 77.85 11.47 27.67
CA GLU A 362 79.16 10.98 27.26
C GLU A 362 80.23 12.07 27.47
N VAL A 363 80.01 13.28 26.95
CA VAL A 363 80.88 14.44 27.16
C VAL A 363 81.03 14.78 28.65
N LYS A 364 79.93 14.74 29.44
CA LYS A 364 79.99 14.94 30.90
C LYS A 364 80.83 13.87 31.60
N SER A 365 80.87 12.64 31.10
CA SER A 365 81.72 11.57 31.62
C SER A 365 83.19 11.69 31.17
N GLU A 366 83.44 12.31 30.03
CA GLU A 366 84.79 12.55 29.48
C GLU A 366 85.47 13.77 30.11
N ILE A 367 84.73 14.83 30.43
CA ILE A 367 85.25 16.04 31.10
C ILE A 367 86.08 15.74 32.37
N PRO A 368 85.62 14.91 33.33
CA PRO A 368 86.42 14.60 34.51
C PRO A 368 87.66 13.76 34.16
N LYS A 369 87.59 12.86 33.17
CA LYS A 369 88.76 12.08 32.69
C LYS A 369 89.82 13.01 32.10
N LEU A 370 89.43 13.93 31.22
CA LEU A 370 90.32 14.92 30.62
C LEU A 370 90.86 15.93 31.64
N LYS A 371 90.05 16.34 32.63
CA LYS A 371 90.52 17.20 33.74
C LYS A 371 91.52 16.48 34.63
N ALA A 372 91.34 15.18 34.88
CA ALA A 372 92.28 14.38 35.65
C ALA A 372 93.63 14.22 34.92
N THR A 373 93.60 13.86 33.63
CA THR A 373 94.83 13.76 32.82
C THR A 373 95.53 15.11 32.66
N LEU A 374 94.79 16.21 32.53
CA LEU A 374 95.36 17.55 32.49
C LEU A 374 96.04 17.93 33.82
N LYS A 375 95.40 17.65 34.96
CA LYS A 375 96.01 17.89 36.29
C LYS A 375 97.27 17.06 36.51
N GLU A 376 97.26 15.81 36.10
CA GLU A 376 98.43 14.92 36.18
C GLU A 376 99.58 15.48 35.33
N ARG A 377 99.33 15.87 34.08
CA ARG A 377 100.33 16.49 33.20
C ARG A 377 100.85 17.82 33.74
N GLN A 378 99.98 18.65 34.32
CA GLN A 378 100.40 19.90 34.97
C GLN A 378 101.30 19.63 36.18
N SER A 379 100.96 18.63 37.01
CA SER A 379 101.80 18.25 38.15
C SER A 379 103.18 17.73 37.73
N GLU A 380 103.23 16.99 36.61
CA GLU A 380 104.47 16.48 36.03
C GLU A 380 105.35 17.60 35.47
N VAL A 381 104.76 18.59 34.80
CA VAL A 381 105.47 19.79 34.32
C VAL A 381 106.06 20.59 35.50
N VAL A 382 105.31 20.77 36.59
CA VAL A 382 105.81 21.45 37.80
C VAL A 382 106.95 20.67 38.45
N ARG A 383 106.85 19.34 38.52
CA ARG A 383 107.90 18.45 39.04
C ARG A 383 109.20 18.59 38.23
N LEU A 384 109.10 18.56 36.90
CA LEU A 384 110.24 18.70 35.99
C LEU A 384 110.85 20.11 36.04
N ALA A 385 110.03 21.17 36.13
CA ALA A 385 110.51 22.54 36.26
C ALA A 385 111.31 22.75 37.57
N ASN A 386 110.83 22.18 38.68
CA ASN A 386 111.54 22.23 39.96
C ASN A 386 112.85 21.44 39.94
N ALA A 387 112.90 20.28 39.27
CA ALA A 387 114.11 19.51 39.09
C ALA A 387 115.16 20.28 38.27
N LEU A 388 114.77 20.88 37.14
CA LEU A 388 115.64 21.73 36.31
C LEU A 388 116.20 22.93 37.09
N ARG A 389 115.38 23.55 37.94
CA ARG A 389 115.80 24.71 38.74
C ARG A 389 116.86 24.35 39.79
N LYS A 390 116.78 23.16 40.39
CA LYS A 390 117.78 22.66 41.34
C LYS A 390 119.12 22.37 40.65
N VAL A 391 119.08 21.71 39.49
CA VAL A 391 120.28 21.40 38.70
C VAL A 391 120.98 22.66 38.23
N ARG A 392 120.24 23.68 37.76
CA ARG A 392 120.84 24.98 37.37
C ARG A 392 121.54 25.67 38.53
N LYS A 393 120.92 25.73 39.71
CA LYS A 393 121.54 26.33 40.90
C LYS A 393 122.83 25.61 41.31
N SER A 394 122.85 24.27 41.31
CA SER A 394 124.07 23.54 41.67
C SER A 394 125.18 23.76 40.63
N ALA A 395 124.84 23.89 39.35
CA ALA A 395 125.82 24.19 38.29
C ALA A 395 126.42 25.60 38.43
N GLU A 396 125.60 26.60 38.81
CA GLU A 396 126.06 27.97 39.09
C GLU A 396 126.98 28.01 40.32
N GLU A 397 126.61 27.34 41.42
CA GLU A 397 127.44 27.21 42.62
C GLU A 397 128.80 26.54 42.32
N GLN A 398 128.78 25.46 41.52
CA GLN A 398 130.01 24.79 41.08
C GLN A 398 130.90 25.70 40.23
N GLN A 399 130.34 26.51 39.32
CA GLN A 399 131.11 27.47 38.54
C GLN A 399 131.75 28.57 39.39
N VAL A 400 131.03 29.11 40.38
CA VAL A 400 131.57 30.13 41.30
C VAL A 400 132.70 29.54 42.14
N ASN A 401 132.52 28.33 42.65
CA ASN A 401 133.54 27.66 43.46
C ASN A 401 134.81 27.36 42.64
N MET A 402 134.65 26.94 41.38
CA MET A 402 135.77 26.73 40.46
C MET A 402 136.58 28.01 40.22
N ARG A 403 135.91 29.16 40.02
CA ARG A 403 136.58 30.46 39.84
C ARG A 403 137.36 30.88 41.08
N ARG A 404 136.81 30.67 42.28
CA ARG A 404 137.52 30.93 43.54
C ARG A 404 138.78 30.08 43.67
N VAL A 405 138.69 28.78 43.39
CA VAL A 405 139.84 27.87 43.48
C VAL A 405 140.95 28.27 42.49
N VAL A 406 140.59 28.68 41.27
CA VAL A 406 141.57 29.16 40.27
C VAL A 406 142.27 30.43 40.74
N GLN A 407 141.53 31.42 41.26
CA GLN A 407 142.12 32.65 41.81
C GLN A 407 143.07 32.37 42.98
N THR A 408 142.67 31.51 43.92
CA THR A 408 143.55 31.14 45.04
C THR A 408 144.83 30.43 44.59
N ARG A 409 144.77 29.67 43.49
CA ARG A 409 145.95 29.01 42.91
C ARG A 409 146.92 30.03 42.32
N GLU A 410 146.41 31.03 41.59
CA GLU A 410 147.22 32.10 41.01
C GLU A 410 147.92 32.95 42.08
N ASP A 411 147.20 33.31 43.16
CA ASP A 411 147.77 34.06 44.29
C ASP A 411 148.89 33.29 45.01
N LEU A 412 148.74 31.97 45.16
CA LEU A 412 149.76 31.12 45.80
C LEU A 412 151.01 30.99 44.93
N VAL A 413 150.86 30.86 43.60
CA VAL A 413 152.00 30.79 42.67
C VAL A 413 152.83 32.07 42.71
N GLN A 414 152.18 33.25 42.72
CA GLN A 414 152.89 34.53 42.84
C GLN A 414 153.64 34.68 44.16
N LYS A 415 153.10 34.14 45.27
CA LYS A 415 153.79 34.15 46.56
C LYS A 415 155.00 33.23 46.56
N THR A 416 154.90 32.04 45.95
CA THR A 416 156.03 31.11 45.85
C THR A 416 157.17 31.65 45.01
N GLU A 417 156.89 32.35 43.89
CA GLU A 417 157.93 32.97 43.06
C GLU A 417 158.68 34.08 43.81
N LYS A 418 157.97 34.92 44.58
CA LYS A 418 158.61 35.97 45.40
C LYS A 418 159.53 35.42 46.49
N LEU A 419 159.10 34.35 47.15
CA LEU A 419 159.93 33.69 48.18
C LEU A 419 161.14 33.01 47.55
N HIS A 420 161.00 32.40 46.37
CA HIS A 420 162.11 31.78 45.67
C HIS A 420 163.20 32.79 45.28
N ASN A 421 162.82 33.92 44.69
CA ASN A 421 163.76 34.98 44.32
C ASN A 421 164.50 35.56 45.56
N SER A 422 163.79 35.70 46.69
CA SER A 422 164.40 36.18 47.94
C SER A 422 165.41 35.19 48.54
N ILE A 423 165.19 33.88 48.35
CA ILE A 423 166.13 32.85 48.83
C ILE A 423 167.38 32.83 47.94
N GLU A 424 167.23 32.98 46.62
CA GLU A 424 168.37 33.04 45.69
C GLU A 424 169.27 34.25 45.96
N GLU A 425 168.70 35.43 46.26
CA GLU A 425 169.49 36.61 46.66
C GLU A 425 170.30 36.38 47.94
N GLN A 426 169.71 35.75 48.96
CA GLN A 426 170.38 35.50 50.23
C GLN A 426 171.51 34.47 50.11
N LEU A 427 171.36 33.46 49.26
CA LEU A 427 172.40 32.45 49.01
C LEU A 427 173.64 33.07 48.32
N LEU A 428 173.45 34.02 47.39
CA LEU A 428 174.55 34.73 46.74
C LEU A 428 175.38 35.59 47.71
N VAL A 429 174.72 36.21 48.70
CA VAL A 429 175.42 37.02 49.72
C VAL A 429 176.26 36.14 50.64
N LEU A 430 175.73 35.00 51.10
CA LEU A 430 176.45 34.07 51.95
C LEU A 430 177.70 33.48 51.27
N GLU A 431 177.61 33.14 49.98
CA GLU A 431 178.78 32.65 49.22
C GLU A 431 179.91 33.70 49.07
N ALA A 432 179.58 34.99 49.16
CA ALA A 432 180.58 36.06 49.12
C ALA A 432 181.29 36.21 50.48
N GLU A 433 180.55 36.16 51.58
CA GLU A 433 181.09 36.29 52.94
C GLU A 433 182.00 35.11 53.32
N GLU A 434 181.66 33.88 52.93
CA GLU A 434 182.49 32.69 53.18
C GLU A 434 183.88 32.78 52.53
N LYS A 435 183.98 33.38 51.33
CA LYS A 435 185.25 33.56 50.63
C LYS A 435 186.18 34.55 51.33
N GLU A 436 185.63 35.53 52.05
CA GLU A 436 186.40 36.59 52.70
C GLU A 436 186.94 36.16 54.07
N LEU A 437 186.16 35.38 54.84
CA LEU A 437 186.60 34.79 56.11
C LEU A 437 187.75 33.79 55.93
N HIS A 438 187.69 32.95 54.89
CA HIS A 438 188.72 31.93 54.65
C HIS A 438 190.09 32.53 54.27
N LEU A 439 190.12 33.73 53.68
CA LEU A 439 191.36 34.44 53.35
C LEU A 439 192.04 35.05 54.60
N GLN A 440 191.26 35.46 55.59
CA GLN A 440 191.76 36.05 56.84
C GLN A 440 192.36 35.00 57.79
N GLU A 441 191.74 33.83 57.92
CA GLU A 441 192.28 32.73 58.76
C GLU A 441 193.65 32.23 58.29
N LEU A 442 193.89 32.19 56.97
CA LEU A 442 195.15 31.72 56.40
C LEU A 442 196.33 32.68 56.69
N ARG A 443 196.05 33.98 56.90
CA ARG A 443 197.08 34.99 57.25
C ARG A 443 197.48 34.91 58.72
N LEU A 444 196.52 34.67 59.62
CA LEU A 444 196.77 34.59 61.07
C LEU A 444 197.57 33.36 61.48
N LYS A 445 197.44 32.23 60.76
CA LYS A 445 198.16 30.98 61.11
C LYS A 445 199.67 30.99 60.83
N LYS A 446 200.22 31.96 60.08
CA LYS A 446 201.67 32.01 59.74
C LYS A 446 202.53 32.90 60.66
N THR A 447 201.96 33.80 61.46
CA THR A 447 202.72 34.79 62.25
C THR A 447 202.86 34.46 63.76
N ILE A 448 202.27 33.36 64.22
CA ILE A 448 202.18 33.01 65.65
C ILE A 448 203.41 32.22 66.20
N PRO A 449 204.13 31.38 65.45
CA PRO A 449 205.26 30.63 66.02
C PRO A 449 206.50 31.50 66.35
N GLU A 450 206.64 32.68 65.76
CA GLU A 450 207.84 33.52 65.92
C GLU A 450 207.92 34.25 67.28
N LYS A 451 206.82 34.30 68.07
CA LYS A 451 206.79 35.07 69.32
C LYS A 451 206.71 34.26 70.61
N THR A 452 206.58 32.93 70.55
CA THR A 452 206.30 32.14 71.76
C THR A 452 207.51 31.36 72.30
N GLU A 453 208.62 31.22 71.55
CA GLU A 453 209.83 30.53 72.04
C GLU A 453 210.97 31.46 72.55
N LEU A 454 210.96 32.76 72.24
CA LEU A 454 212.04 33.69 72.62
C LEU A 454 211.90 34.38 73.99
N ILE A 455 210.83 34.11 74.76
CA ILE A 455 210.62 34.67 76.11
C ILE A 455 211.09 33.70 77.22
N VAL A 456 211.30 32.42 76.91
CA VAL A 456 211.46 31.36 77.94
C VAL A 456 212.91 31.15 78.42
N ASN A 457 213.94 31.74 77.80
CA ASN A 457 215.36 31.47 78.15
C ASN A 457 216.17 32.60 78.83
N ASN A 458 215.61 33.78 79.14
CA ASN A 458 216.32 34.83 79.91
C ASN A 458 215.96 34.88 81.41
N SER A 459 215.18 33.92 81.90
CA SER A 459 214.75 33.75 83.29
C SER A 459 215.76 33.02 84.20
N ARG A 460 217.08 33.20 84.01
CA ARG A 460 218.08 32.51 84.86
C ARG A 460 219.25 33.31 85.46
N THR A 461 219.41 34.62 85.23
CA THR A 461 220.54 35.39 85.83
C THR A 461 220.19 36.77 86.40
N GLU A 462 219.11 36.88 87.20
CA GLU A 462 218.96 38.01 88.16
C GLU A 462 218.81 37.51 89.61
N ASN A 463 219.15 36.23 89.83
CA ASN A 463 218.95 35.54 91.10
C ASN A 463 220.08 35.71 92.12
N GLU A 464 221.06 36.61 91.98
CA GLU A 464 222.21 36.57 92.92
C GLU A 464 222.70 37.84 93.61
N ARG A 465 222.16 39.07 93.43
CA ARG A 465 222.71 40.20 94.23
C ARG A 465 221.82 41.21 94.95
N VAL A 466 220.49 41.18 94.85
CA VAL A 466 219.64 42.02 95.75
C VAL A 466 218.95 41.20 96.86
N ALA A 467 219.08 39.87 96.81
CA ALA A 467 218.36 38.92 97.67
C ALA A 467 218.70 38.95 99.19
N MET A 468 219.58 39.82 99.72
CA MET A 468 219.86 39.81 101.17
C MET A 468 219.73 41.15 101.92
N GLU A 469 219.54 42.30 101.27
CA GLU A 469 219.28 43.57 102.00
C GLU A 469 217.95 44.26 101.63
N GLY A 470 217.34 43.98 100.48
CA GLY A 470 215.98 44.47 100.15
C GLY A 470 214.85 43.74 100.89
N ASN A 471 215.07 42.49 101.31
CA ASN A 471 214.05 41.60 101.88
C ASN A 471 213.58 41.95 103.29
N LYS A 472 214.13 42.99 103.95
CA LYS A 472 213.61 43.45 105.26
C LYS A 472 212.80 44.73 105.15
N VAL A 473 213.18 45.66 104.28
CA VAL A 473 212.43 46.91 104.07
C VAL A 473 211.28 46.71 103.09
N GLU A 474 211.42 45.82 102.11
CA GLU A 474 210.30 45.46 101.23
C GLU A 474 209.22 44.63 101.93
N GLU A 475 209.55 43.79 102.92
CA GLU A 475 208.53 42.98 103.61
C GLU A 475 207.62 43.83 104.51
N GLU A 476 208.13 44.92 105.09
CA GLU A 476 207.31 45.86 105.84
C GLU A 476 206.43 46.73 104.92
N GLY A 477 206.97 47.17 103.77
CA GLY A 477 206.18 47.86 102.74
C GLY A 477 205.12 46.99 102.05
N LYS A 478 205.44 45.72 101.77
CA LYS A 478 204.52 44.73 101.19
C LYS A 478 203.37 44.41 102.14
N ARG A 479 203.64 44.28 103.45
CA ARG A 479 202.57 44.08 104.44
C ARG A 479 201.60 45.25 104.49
N HIS A 480 202.08 46.50 104.41
CA HIS A 480 201.20 47.66 104.43
C HIS A 480 200.37 47.80 103.13
N ASN A 481 200.98 47.59 101.96
CA ASN A 481 200.27 47.64 100.68
C ASN A 481 199.28 46.47 100.51
N LEU A 482 199.62 45.26 100.97
CA LEU A 482 198.71 44.12 100.94
C LEU A 482 197.52 44.33 101.89
N ALA A 483 197.72 44.96 103.05
CA ALA A 483 196.62 45.32 103.94
C ALA A 483 195.64 46.30 103.29
N LEU A 484 196.15 47.33 102.59
CA LEU A 484 195.31 48.32 101.89
C LEU A 484 194.54 47.69 100.70
N GLN A 485 195.16 46.78 99.95
CA GLN A 485 194.50 46.05 98.86
C GLN A 485 193.47 45.05 99.38
N LEU A 486 193.73 44.40 100.51
CA LEU A 486 192.79 43.49 101.15
C LEU A 486 191.50 44.24 101.57
N ASP A 487 191.64 45.44 102.14
CA ASP A 487 190.50 46.27 102.56
C ASP A 487 189.66 46.77 101.36
N GLN A 488 190.30 47.14 100.25
CA GLN A 488 189.60 47.50 99.01
C GLN A 488 188.79 46.33 98.45
N LEU A 489 189.37 45.12 98.38
CA LEU A 489 188.67 43.93 97.90
C LEU A 489 187.52 43.50 98.83
N LEU A 490 187.68 43.69 100.15
CA LEU A 490 186.61 43.45 101.11
C LEU A 490 185.44 44.43 100.90
N CYS A 491 185.72 45.72 100.71
CA CYS A 491 184.71 46.74 100.42
C CYS A 491 183.98 46.46 99.09
N GLU A 492 184.70 46.04 98.04
CA GLU A 492 184.11 45.65 96.75
C GLU A 492 183.24 44.39 96.88
N ASN A 493 183.64 43.40 97.69
CA ASN A 493 182.84 42.20 97.93
C ASN A 493 181.52 42.52 98.66
N GLU A 494 181.54 43.44 99.64
CA GLU A 494 180.33 43.90 100.31
C GLU A 494 179.37 44.65 99.38
N LEU A 495 179.90 45.49 98.47
CA LEU A 495 179.09 46.16 97.44
C LEU A 495 178.43 45.15 96.50
N LEU A 496 179.16 44.14 96.03
CA LEU A 496 178.61 43.09 95.16
C LEU A 496 177.55 42.23 95.86
N ARG A 497 177.70 41.95 97.16
CA ARG A 497 176.66 41.21 97.92
C ARG A 497 175.36 42.02 98.05
N LYS A 498 175.46 43.34 98.24
CA LYS A 498 174.29 44.23 98.31
C LYS A 498 173.56 44.30 96.96
N THR A 499 174.29 44.42 95.85
CA THR A 499 173.67 44.46 94.51
C THR A 499 173.03 43.13 94.14
N VAL A 500 173.63 41.99 94.49
CA VAL A 500 173.04 40.66 94.30
C VAL A 500 171.73 40.51 95.10
N PHE A 501 171.71 40.94 96.36
CA PHE A 501 170.50 40.87 97.20
C PHE A 501 169.34 41.73 96.67
N GLU A 502 169.61 42.93 96.18
CA GLU A 502 168.59 43.78 95.56
C GLU A 502 168.03 43.18 94.27
N LEU A 503 168.89 42.60 93.44
CA LEU A 503 168.49 41.92 92.21
C LEU A 503 167.62 40.69 92.50
N GLU A 504 167.98 39.85 93.48
CA GLU A 504 167.16 38.70 93.90
C GLU A 504 165.79 39.13 94.45
N GLN A 505 165.75 40.19 95.26
CA GLN A 505 164.49 40.71 95.79
C GLN A 505 163.60 41.29 94.67
N SER A 506 164.17 41.91 93.64
CA SER A 506 163.42 42.35 92.46
C SER A 506 162.88 41.17 91.64
N HIS A 507 163.69 40.12 91.47
CA HIS A 507 163.32 38.94 90.70
C HIS A 507 162.19 38.17 91.39
N ALA A 508 162.25 38.04 92.72
CA ALA A 508 161.18 37.43 93.52
C ALA A 508 159.86 38.20 93.37
N LYS A 509 159.88 39.54 93.41
CA LYS A 509 158.67 40.37 93.23
C LYS A 509 158.05 40.18 91.83
N ILE A 510 158.86 40.16 90.77
CA ILE A 510 158.38 39.98 89.38
C ILE A 510 157.73 38.60 89.22
N LEU A 511 158.34 37.56 89.80
CA LEU A 511 157.85 36.19 89.70
C LEU A 511 156.50 36.02 90.42
N ASP A 512 156.35 36.61 91.61
CA ASP A 512 155.11 36.60 92.40
C ASP A 512 153.98 37.38 91.71
N HIS A 513 154.29 38.55 91.14
CA HIS A 513 153.34 39.31 90.30
C HIS A 513 152.92 38.51 89.06
N GLY A 514 153.85 37.82 88.41
CA GLY A 514 153.56 36.96 87.25
C GLY A 514 152.62 35.81 87.60
N GLN A 515 152.85 35.13 88.73
CA GLN A 515 151.98 34.05 89.21
C GLN A 515 150.59 34.55 89.59
N HIS A 516 150.49 35.70 90.25
CA HIS A 516 149.21 36.32 90.58
C HIS A 516 148.39 36.70 89.33
N MET A 517 149.03 37.30 88.32
CA MET A 517 148.37 37.62 87.05
C MET A 517 147.93 36.36 86.29
N ALA A 518 148.74 35.31 86.27
CA ALA A 518 148.39 34.04 85.62
C ALA A 518 147.19 33.35 86.30
N LEU A 519 147.14 33.36 87.64
CA LEU A 519 146.01 32.81 88.40
C LEU A 519 144.72 33.61 88.13
N GLN A 520 144.77 34.94 88.10
CA GLN A 520 143.61 35.77 87.76
C GLN A 520 143.15 35.54 86.31
N TYR A 521 144.09 35.41 85.36
CA TYR A 521 143.77 35.07 83.97
C TYR A 521 143.05 33.72 83.87
N HIS A 522 143.53 32.67 84.53
CA HIS A 522 142.86 31.37 84.50
C HIS A 522 141.49 31.40 85.19
N GLN A 523 141.34 32.10 86.31
CA GLN A 523 140.04 32.27 86.96
C GLN A 523 139.03 32.99 86.07
N THR A 524 139.44 34.06 85.37
CA THR A 524 138.54 34.80 84.46
C THR A 524 138.17 33.98 83.23
N VAL A 525 139.09 33.21 82.65
CA VAL A 525 138.80 32.30 81.53
C VAL A 525 137.82 31.20 81.94
N GLU A 526 138.01 30.58 83.10
CA GLU A 526 137.10 29.54 83.60
C GLU A 526 135.70 30.10 83.95
N GLN A 527 135.62 31.30 84.49
CA GLN A 527 134.33 31.99 84.67
C GLN A 527 133.66 32.27 83.33
N THR A 528 134.41 32.78 82.36
CA THR A 528 133.90 33.07 81.00
C THR A 528 133.37 31.80 80.33
N ARG A 529 134.10 30.67 80.43
CA ARG A 529 133.63 29.36 79.94
C ARG A 529 132.32 28.93 80.59
N LYS A 530 132.21 29.02 81.92
CA LYS A 530 130.96 28.71 82.65
C LYS A 530 129.78 29.58 82.21
N TYR A 531 130.02 30.85 81.93
CA TYR A 531 128.97 31.74 81.40
C TYR A 531 128.59 31.37 79.95
N CYS A 532 129.56 31.06 79.09
CA CYS A 532 129.31 30.59 77.73
C CYS A 532 128.52 29.28 77.69
N ASP A 533 128.86 28.31 78.55
CA ASP A 533 128.15 27.03 78.61
C ASP A 533 126.73 27.19 79.14
N LYS A 534 126.53 28.06 80.15
CA LYS A 534 125.18 28.43 80.62
C LYS A 534 124.37 29.14 79.54
N ALA A 535 124.99 30.06 78.78
CA ALA A 535 124.34 30.75 77.68
C ALA A 535 123.91 29.76 76.58
N ARG A 536 124.79 28.85 76.18
CA ARG A 536 124.47 27.79 75.20
C ARG A 536 123.35 26.86 75.66
N LEU A 537 123.35 26.47 76.94
CA LEU A 537 122.29 25.63 77.49
C LEU A 537 120.93 26.37 77.48
N LEU A 538 120.93 27.65 77.83
CA LEU A 538 119.71 28.48 77.79
C LEU A 538 119.23 28.71 76.35
N GLU A 539 120.12 28.94 75.40
CA GLU A 539 119.77 29.04 73.97
C GLU A 539 119.15 27.74 73.46
N GLN A 540 119.74 26.57 73.79
CA GLN A 540 119.15 25.28 73.42
C GLN A 540 117.75 25.11 74.03
N GLN A 541 117.58 25.42 75.32
CA GLN A 541 116.27 25.37 75.98
C GLN A 541 115.25 26.33 75.33
N LEU A 542 115.66 27.54 74.95
CA LEU A 542 114.82 28.48 74.22
C LEU A 542 114.41 27.91 72.87
N THR A 543 115.35 27.38 72.07
CA THR A 543 115.01 26.79 70.76
C THR A 543 114.08 25.58 70.87
N ASP A 544 114.25 24.75 71.90
CA ASP A 544 113.40 23.58 72.11
C ASP A 544 111.99 23.98 72.60
N ASN A 545 111.89 25.00 73.45
CA ASN A 545 110.60 25.56 73.85
C ASN A 545 109.88 26.24 72.68
N GLU A 546 110.58 26.97 71.82
CA GLU A 546 110.01 27.55 70.59
C GLU A 546 109.47 26.47 69.64
N LYS A 547 110.20 25.37 69.45
CA LYS A 547 109.72 24.23 68.66
C LYS A 547 108.47 23.62 69.27
N ARG A 548 108.43 23.41 70.60
CA ARG A 548 107.25 22.89 71.31
C ARG A 548 106.04 23.83 71.15
N HIS A 549 106.23 25.14 71.31
CA HIS A 549 105.18 26.12 71.11
C HIS A 549 104.65 26.12 69.67
N LYS A 550 105.53 26.06 68.66
CA LYS A 550 105.11 25.94 67.25
C LYS A 550 104.30 24.67 66.99
N VAL A 551 104.74 23.53 67.52
CA VAL A 551 104.01 22.25 67.39
C VAL A 551 102.62 22.33 68.04
N GLN A 552 102.52 22.95 69.22
CA GLN A 552 101.23 23.15 69.91
C GLN A 552 100.31 24.10 69.14
N GLN A 553 100.84 25.18 68.59
CA GLN A 553 100.08 26.13 67.79
C GLN A 553 99.58 25.50 66.50
N ASP A 554 100.43 24.77 65.77
CA ASP A 554 100.03 24.01 64.59
C ASP A 554 98.95 22.96 64.90
N LEU A 555 99.03 22.29 66.07
CA LEU A 555 98.01 21.34 66.51
C LEU A 555 96.68 22.03 66.79
N LEU A 556 96.70 23.19 67.47
CA LEU A 556 95.50 23.97 67.75
C LEU A 556 94.84 24.48 66.46
N ASP A 557 95.65 24.94 65.50
CA ASP A 557 95.19 25.41 64.20
C ASP A 557 94.60 24.26 63.36
N ARG A 558 95.21 23.06 63.40
CA ARG A 558 94.65 21.86 62.76
C ARG A 558 93.31 21.45 63.38
N VAL A 559 93.24 21.36 64.70
CA VAL A 559 92.02 20.95 65.42
C VAL A 559 90.89 21.96 65.20
N SER A 560 91.19 23.26 65.24
CA SER A 560 90.19 24.30 64.97
C SER A 560 89.70 24.26 63.51
N ALA A 561 90.60 24.01 62.55
CA ALA A 561 90.22 23.82 61.15
C ALA A 561 89.43 22.52 60.91
N ASP A 562 89.73 21.43 61.62
CA ASP A 562 88.95 20.18 61.58
C ASP A 562 87.56 20.37 62.19
N ARG A 563 87.47 21.05 63.34
CA ARG A 563 86.21 21.42 63.96
C ARG A 563 85.35 22.28 63.03
N ALA A 564 85.91 23.33 62.45
CA ALA A 564 85.17 24.18 61.51
C ALA A 564 84.70 23.41 60.27
N ARG A 565 85.51 22.45 59.77
CA ARG A 565 85.12 21.58 58.64
C ARG A 565 83.98 20.63 58.99
N THR A 566 84.04 19.98 60.14
CA THR A 566 83.00 19.03 60.59
C THR A 566 81.69 19.76 60.92
N GLU A 567 81.72 20.93 61.55
CA GLU A 567 80.54 21.77 61.79
C GLU A 567 79.88 22.23 60.48
N LYS A 568 80.69 22.57 59.47
CA LYS A 568 80.19 22.93 58.13
C LYS A 568 79.52 21.74 57.44
N GLN A 569 80.17 20.58 57.44
CA GLN A 569 79.62 19.35 56.86
C GLN A 569 78.34 18.90 57.57
N LEU A 570 78.27 19.03 58.90
CA LEU A 570 77.07 18.73 59.67
C LEU A 570 75.91 19.62 59.23
N LYS A 571 76.11 20.94 59.16
CA LYS A 571 75.09 21.89 58.70
C LYS A 571 74.66 21.64 57.27
N GLU A 572 75.60 21.38 56.37
CA GLU A 572 75.29 21.02 54.97
C GLU A 572 74.42 19.76 54.92
N SER A 573 74.77 18.72 55.69
CA SER A 573 73.98 17.50 55.76
C SER A 573 72.59 17.73 56.36
N GLU A 574 72.45 18.56 57.39
CA GLU A 574 71.15 18.91 58.00
C GLU A 574 70.26 19.69 57.01
N MET A 575 70.85 20.60 56.25
CA MET A 575 70.14 21.31 55.17
C MET A 575 69.71 20.36 54.06
N GLU A 576 70.58 19.45 53.63
CA GLU A 576 70.25 18.40 52.64
C GLU A 576 69.13 17.49 53.14
N TRP A 577 69.18 17.05 54.40
CA TRP A 577 68.14 16.26 55.03
C TRP A 577 66.80 16.99 55.08
N SER A 578 66.80 18.28 55.43
CA SER A 578 65.60 19.11 55.44
C SER A 578 65.01 19.25 54.03
N MET A 579 65.85 19.53 53.03
CA MET A 579 65.45 19.63 51.62
C MET A 579 64.90 18.29 51.09
N LEU A 580 65.53 17.17 51.43
CA LEU A 580 65.04 15.83 51.05
C LEU A 580 63.71 15.50 51.73
N ARG A 581 63.53 15.85 53.01
CA ARG A 581 62.26 15.66 53.71
C ARG A 581 61.15 16.50 53.09
N GLN A 582 61.40 17.76 52.77
CA GLN A 582 60.40 18.60 52.10
C GLN A 582 60.03 18.02 50.73
N ARG A 583 61.01 17.60 49.93
CA ARG A 583 60.77 16.93 48.63
C ARG A 583 59.98 15.63 48.79
N TYR A 584 60.27 14.85 49.83
CA TYR A 584 59.53 13.62 50.09
C TYR A 584 58.06 13.90 50.40
N VAL A 585 57.77 14.91 51.23
CA VAL A 585 56.39 15.33 51.55
C VAL A 585 55.68 15.82 50.30
N THR A 586 56.29 16.70 49.48
CA THR A 586 55.67 17.16 48.23
C THR A 586 55.43 16.01 47.25
N ASN A 587 56.39 15.09 47.12
CA ASN A 587 56.24 13.92 46.25
C ASN A 587 55.14 12.98 46.76
N ASP A 588 54.99 12.79 48.08
CA ASP A 588 53.90 11.98 48.62
C ASP A 588 52.55 12.63 48.34
N GLU A 589 52.40 13.95 48.55
CA GLU A 589 51.19 14.70 48.19
C GLU A 589 50.85 14.57 46.70
N GLU A 590 51.85 14.69 45.81
CA GLU A 590 51.69 14.46 44.38
C GLU A 590 51.27 13.01 44.06
N ILE A 591 51.87 12.02 44.72
CA ILE A 591 51.51 10.61 44.56
C ILE A 591 50.07 10.36 45.04
N GLN A 592 49.64 10.93 46.18
CA GLN A 592 48.27 10.80 46.67
C GLN A 592 47.28 11.48 45.71
N LEU A 593 47.62 12.66 45.19
CA LEU A 593 46.80 13.35 44.19
C LEU A 593 46.68 12.54 42.90
N LEU A 594 47.78 11.99 42.40
CA LEU A 594 47.78 11.13 41.20
C LEU A 594 47.00 9.84 41.42
N LYS A 595 47.11 9.19 42.59
CA LYS A 595 46.31 8.02 42.95
C LYS A 595 44.81 8.35 42.94
N MET A 596 44.42 9.48 43.55
CA MET A 596 43.02 9.91 43.56
C MET A 596 42.50 10.19 42.15
N GLN A 597 43.29 10.85 41.29
CA GLN A 597 42.93 11.07 39.90
C GLN A 597 42.85 9.77 39.09
N LEU A 598 43.73 8.81 39.36
CA LEU A 598 43.75 7.51 38.69
C LEU A 598 42.50 6.71 39.03
N VAL A 599 42.13 6.61 40.31
CA VAL A 599 40.86 5.98 40.75
C VAL A 599 39.64 6.67 40.15
N ALA A 600 39.63 8.01 40.09
CA ALA A 600 38.53 8.75 39.48
C ALA A 600 38.41 8.48 37.96
N LYS A 601 39.54 8.44 37.25
CA LYS A 601 39.60 8.11 35.81
C LYS A 601 39.20 6.66 35.55
N GLU A 602 39.65 5.72 36.36
CA GLU A 602 39.24 4.31 36.30
C GLU A 602 37.75 4.13 36.53
N GLY A 603 37.18 4.83 37.51
CA GLY A 603 35.74 4.87 37.74
C GLY A 603 34.97 5.43 36.54
N ALA A 604 35.46 6.50 35.92
CA ALA A 604 34.87 7.05 34.70
C ALA A 604 34.97 6.08 33.51
N LEU A 605 36.12 5.42 33.32
CA LEU A 605 36.32 4.41 32.29
C LEU A 605 35.40 3.20 32.48
N CYS A 606 35.20 2.74 33.72
CA CYS A 606 34.26 1.66 34.02
C CYS A 606 32.83 2.07 33.65
N ARG A 607 32.39 3.29 34.00
CA ARG A 607 31.07 3.81 33.62
C ARG A 607 30.91 3.87 32.11
N LEU A 608 31.90 4.42 31.39
CA LEU A 608 31.90 4.46 29.93
C LEU A 608 31.88 3.07 29.31
N HIS A 609 32.62 2.11 29.88
CA HIS A 609 32.61 0.72 29.43
C HIS A 609 31.23 0.07 29.61
N MET A 610 30.57 0.30 30.75
CA MET A 610 29.22 -0.21 30.98
C MET A 610 28.21 0.40 30.02
N VAL A 611 28.27 1.72 29.78
CA VAL A 611 27.44 2.40 28.79
C VAL A 611 27.70 1.85 27.39
N ARG A 612 28.96 1.71 26.97
CA ARG A 612 29.33 1.11 25.68
C ARG A 612 28.79 -0.31 25.54
N ARG A 613 28.90 -1.14 26.58
CA ARG A 613 28.40 -2.52 26.58
C ARG A 613 26.88 -2.58 26.53
N GLN A 614 26.18 -1.60 27.09
CA GLN A 614 24.73 -1.47 26.97
C GLN A 614 24.35 -1.04 25.55
N LEU A 615 24.96 0.03 25.02
CA LEU A 615 24.75 0.49 23.65
C LEU A 615 25.07 -0.60 22.62
N GLN A 616 26.12 -1.39 22.80
CA GLN A 616 26.43 -2.51 21.91
C GLN A 616 25.31 -3.56 21.87
N ARG A 617 24.70 -3.86 23.02
CA ARG A 617 23.55 -4.77 23.11
C ARG A 617 22.32 -4.16 22.45
N ASP A 618 22.09 -2.87 22.65
CA ASP A 618 20.97 -2.16 22.05
C ASP A 618 21.12 -2.06 20.52
N ILE A 619 22.35 -1.84 20.02
CA ILE A 619 22.70 -1.87 18.60
C ILE A 619 22.46 -3.27 18.02
N SER A 620 22.98 -4.34 18.64
CA SER A 620 22.74 -5.70 18.13
C SER A 620 21.25 -6.06 18.13
N ASN A 621 20.50 -5.63 19.15
CA ASN A 621 19.05 -5.82 19.21
C ASN A 621 18.33 -5.01 18.12
N ALA A 622 18.79 -3.79 17.82
CA ALA A 622 18.25 -2.97 16.75
C ALA A 622 18.56 -3.54 15.37
N GLU A 623 19.77 -4.06 15.15
CA GLU A 623 20.17 -4.76 13.92
C GLU A 623 19.32 -6.02 13.69
N GLN A 624 19.08 -6.83 14.73
CA GLN A 624 18.18 -7.98 14.65
C GLN A 624 16.74 -7.56 14.29
N ARG A 625 16.20 -6.52 14.96
CA ARG A 625 14.88 -5.98 14.63
C ARG A 625 14.81 -5.44 13.20
N ALA A 626 15.85 -4.76 12.73
CA ALA A 626 15.94 -4.26 11.37
C ALA A 626 15.99 -5.40 10.34
N SER A 627 16.72 -6.49 10.64
CA SER A 627 16.71 -7.70 9.81
C SER A 627 15.33 -8.34 9.73
N HIS A 628 14.66 -8.52 10.87
CA HIS A 628 13.31 -9.07 10.91
C HIS A 628 12.30 -8.21 10.14
N LEU A 629 12.32 -6.90 10.33
CA LEU A 629 11.46 -5.98 9.57
C LEU A 629 11.76 -6.01 8.08
N LYS A 630 13.03 -6.17 7.69
CA LYS A 630 13.41 -6.32 6.28
C LYS A 630 12.83 -7.62 5.68
N ASP A 631 12.93 -8.73 6.39
CA ASP A 631 12.36 -10.01 5.97
C ASP A 631 10.83 -9.94 5.88
N ASP A 632 10.17 -9.30 6.86
CA ASP A 632 8.73 -9.07 6.86
C ASP A 632 8.28 -8.20 5.68
N VAL A 633 9.05 -7.15 5.34
CA VAL A 633 8.77 -6.30 4.16
C VAL A 633 8.92 -7.10 2.86
N LEU A 634 9.94 -7.95 2.73
CA LEU A 634 10.11 -8.81 1.54
C LEU A 634 8.97 -9.84 1.42
N ASN A 635 8.56 -10.45 2.54
CA ASN A 635 7.43 -11.38 2.60
C ASN A 635 6.10 -10.68 2.26
N ALA A 636 5.89 -9.46 2.76
CA ALA A 636 4.72 -8.65 2.43
C ALA A 636 4.73 -8.23 0.95
N HIS A 637 5.88 -7.88 0.39
CA HIS A 637 6.01 -7.49 -1.01
C HIS A 637 5.69 -8.65 -1.95
N SER A 638 6.28 -9.83 -1.71
CA SER A 638 5.98 -11.03 -2.49
C SER A 638 4.51 -11.47 -2.37
N ARG A 639 3.90 -11.34 -1.17
CA ARG A 639 2.46 -11.58 -1.00
C ARG A 639 1.60 -10.58 -1.78
N ARG A 640 1.99 -9.30 -1.79
CA ARG A 640 1.31 -8.26 -2.57
C ARG A 640 1.38 -8.55 -4.07
N GLU A 641 2.56 -8.91 -4.58
CA GLU A 641 2.75 -9.28 -5.99
C GLU A 641 1.92 -10.53 -6.38
N ALA A 642 1.86 -11.54 -5.51
CA ALA A 642 0.99 -12.70 -5.71
C ALA A 642 -0.49 -12.31 -5.81
N LEU A 643 -0.97 -11.45 -4.90
CA LEU A 643 -2.36 -10.96 -4.92
C LEU A 643 -2.64 -10.04 -6.12
N GLU A 644 -1.68 -9.25 -6.57
CA GLU A 644 -1.79 -8.42 -7.79
C GLU A 644 -1.91 -9.30 -9.03
N ASN A 645 -1.12 -10.37 -9.13
CA ASN A 645 -1.23 -11.35 -10.21
C ASN A 645 -2.59 -12.09 -10.19
N GLU A 646 -3.07 -12.51 -9.01
CA GLU A 646 -4.40 -13.10 -8.85
C GLU A 646 -5.52 -12.10 -9.24
N ALA A 647 -5.40 -10.83 -8.84
CA ALA A 647 -6.35 -9.79 -9.21
C ALA A 647 -6.37 -9.56 -10.73
N HIS A 648 -5.21 -9.56 -11.39
CA HIS A 648 -5.13 -9.49 -12.85
C HIS A 648 -5.77 -10.70 -13.53
N GLN A 649 -5.55 -11.92 -13.03
CA GLN A 649 -6.18 -13.14 -13.55
C GLN A 649 -7.70 -13.10 -13.38
N LEU A 650 -8.20 -12.69 -12.21
CA LEU A 650 -9.64 -12.54 -11.97
C LEU A 650 -10.25 -11.44 -12.85
N THR A 651 -9.56 -10.33 -13.05
CA THR A 651 -10.02 -9.25 -13.94
C THR A 651 -10.12 -9.74 -15.40
N HIS A 652 -9.16 -10.55 -15.86
CA HIS A 652 -9.22 -11.19 -17.17
C HIS A 652 -10.42 -12.14 -17.28
N LEU A 653 -10.61 -13.03 -16.30
CA LEU A 653 -11.76 -13.96 -16.27
C LEU A 653 -13.10 -13.22 -16.25
N ILE A 654 -13.21 -12.12 -15.49
CA ILE A 654 -14.41 -11.28 -15.48
C ILE A 654 -14.66 -10.69 -16.88
N SER A 655 -13.62 -10.19 -17.56
CA SER A 655 -13.76 -9.66 -18.92
C SER A 655 -14.18 -10.72 -19.95
N GLU A 656 -13.70 -11.96 -19.82
CA GLU A 656 -14.13 -13.09 -20.65
C GLU A 656 -15.59 -13.45 -20.37
N CYS A 657 -15.99 -13.53 -19.10
CA CYS A 657 -17.38 -13.75 -18.70
C CYS A 657 -18.33 -12.65 -19.20
N ASP A 658 -17.93 -11.38 -19.15
CA ASP A 658 -18.72 -10.27 -19.68
C ASP A 658 -18.81 -10.31 -21.23
N ALA A 659 -17.73 -10.71 -21.91
CA ALA A 659 -17.74 -10.95 -23.35
C ALA A 659 -18.65 -12.13 -23.73
N GLU A 660 -18.70 -13.20 -22.93
CA GLU A 660 -19.65 -14.30 -23.14
C GLU A 660 -21.09 -13.89 -22.85
N LYS A 661 -21.33 -13.18 -21.75
CA LYS A 661 -22.64 -12.66 -21.38
C LYS A 661 -23.21 -11.76 -22.46
N SER A 662 -22.41 -10.85 -23.01
CA SER A 662 -22.83 -9.98 -24.12
C SER A 662 -23.13 -10.75 -25.41
N LYS A 663 -22.34 -11.80 -25.72
CA LYS A 663 -22.66 -12.73 -26.83
C LYS A 663 -23.98 -13.46 -26.61
N TYR A 664 -24.25 -13.98 -25.40
CA TYR A 664 -25.52 -14.63 -25.08
C TYR A 664 -26.70 -13.67 -25.08
N GLN A 665 -26.52 -12.43 -24.60
CA GLN A 665 -27.55 -11.38 -24.68
C GLN A 665 -27.88 -11.03 -26.14
N SER A 666 -26.87 -10.91 -27.01
CA SER A 666 -27.09 -10.68 -28.45
C SER A 666 -27.83 -11.85 -29.11
N LYS A 667 -27.44 -13.10 -28.81
CA LYS A 667 -28.16 -14.31 -29.27
C LYS A 667 -29.60 -14.36 -28.75
N PHE A 668 -29.81 -14.03 -27.47
CA PHE A 668 -31.14 -14.00 -26.88
C PHE A 668 -32.01 -12.91 -27.53
N ALA A 669 -31.47 -11.72 -27.77
CA ALA A 669 -32.17 -10.67 -28.50
C ALA A 669 -32.54 -11.09 -29.92
N ALA A 670 -31.65 -11.79 -30.63
CA ALA A 670 -31.94 -12.38 -31.94
C ALA A 670 -33.08 -13.41 -31.86
N LEU A 671 -33.04 -14.34 -30.89
CA LEU A 671 -34.10 -15.32 -30.67
C LEU A 671 -35.44 -14.67 -30.30
N VAL A 672 -35.44 -13.60 -29.51
CA VAL A 672 -36.64 -12.83 -29.19
C VAL A 672 -37.19 -12.15 -30.45
N ASN A 673 -36.33 -11.58 -31.29
CA ASN A 673 -36.74 -11.01 -32.57
C ASN A 673 -37.34 -12.07 -33.51
N GLU A 674 -36.72 -13.24 -33.62
CA GLU A 674 -37.26 -14.38 -34.37
C GLU A 674 -38.61 -14.83 -33.82
N ARG A 675 -38.74 -14.97 -32.49
CA ARG A 675 -40.01 -15.30 -31.83
C ARG A 675 -41.08 -14.26 -32.16
N ASN A 676 -40.75 -12.96 -32.14
CA ASN A 676 -41.69 -11.89 -32.45
C ASN A 676 -42.09 -11.93 -33.94
N VAL A 677 -41.15 -12.18 -34.86
CA VAL A 677 -41.43 -12.37 -36.29
C VAL A 677 -42.34 -13.58 -36.50
N LEU A 678 -42.07 -14.71 -35.86
CA LEU A 678 -42.93 -15.90 -35.95
C LEU A 678 -44.31 -15.66 -35.33
N ALA A 679 -44.39 -14.94 -34.21
CA ALA A 679 -45.67 -14.57 -33.60
C ALA A 679 -46.51 -13.68 -34.52
N THR A 680 -45.91 -12.68 -35.15
CA THR A 680 -46.62 -11.82 -36.11
C THR A 680 -47.02 -12.58 -37.38
N GLN A 681 -46.17 -13.48 -37.89
CA GLN A 681 -46.52 -14.37 -38.99
C GLN A 681 -47.69 -15.29 -38.62
N LEU A 682 -47.69 -15.88 -37.42
CA LEU A 682 -48.75 -16.74 -36.93
C LEU A 682 -50.08 -15.98 -36.82
N ILE A 683 -50.06 -14.74 -36.31
CA ILE A 683 -51.25 -13.88 -36.26
C ILE A 683 -51.79 -13.64 -37.68
N ARG A 684 -50.93 -13.26 -38.64
CA ARG A 684 -51.33 -13.06 -40.05
C ARG A 684 -51.92 -14.33 -40.66
N ARG A 685 -51.29 -15.49 -40.45
CA ARG A 685 -51.82 -16.78 -40.95
C ARG A 685 -53.16 -17.13 -40.31
N ASN A 686 -53.35 -16.82 -39.03
CA ASN A 686 -54.64 -17.02 -38.35
C ASN A 686 -55.72 -16.08 -38.91
N GLU A 687 -55.38 -14.83 -39.23
CA GLU A 687 -56.28 -13.89 -39.91
C GLU A 687 -56.63 -14.37 -41.31
N GLU A 688 -55.64 -14.81 -42.09
CA GLU A 688 -55.85 -15.42 -43.42
C GLU A 688 -56.76 -16.66 -43.34
N LEU A 689 -56.53 -17.55 -42.37
CA LEU A 689 -57.39 -18.72 -42.14
C LEU A 689 -58.82 -18.30 -41.79
N ARG A 690 -59.01 -17.31 -40.92
CA ARG A 690 -60.34 -16.76 -40.61
C ARG A 690 -61.02 -16.18 -41.84
N LEU A 691 -60.28 -15.46 -42.69
CA LEU A 691 -60.79 -14.92 -43.96
C LEU A 691 -61.13 -16.04 -44.96
N LEU A 692 -60.38 -17.13 -44.98
CA LEU A 692 -60.70 -18.29 -45.81
C LEU A 692 -61.95 -19.02 -45.30
N TYR A 693 -62.06 -19.24 -43.99
CA TYR A 693 -63.27 -19.83 -43.40
C TYR A 693 -64.52 -18.97 -43.66
N SER A 694 -64.42 -17.65 -43.56
CA SER A 694 -65.55 -16.76 -43.88
C SER A 694 -65.89 -16.78 -45.37
N LYS A 695 -64.88 -16.83 -46.27
CA LYS A 695 -65.09 -17.01 -47.71
C LYS A 695 -65.77 -18.34 -48.04
N ILE A 696 -65.31 -19.44 -47.46
CA ILE A 696 -65.92 -20.77 -47.65
C ILE A 696 -67.38 -20.73 -47.20
N ARG A 697 -67.67 -20.22 -46.01
CA ARG A 697 -69.06 -20.09 -45.52
C ARG A 697 -69.93 -19.22 -46.42
N LEU A 698 -69.40 -18.11 -46.93
CA LEU A 698 -70.13 -17.26 -47.88
C LEU A 698 -70.40 -18.00 -49.19
N GLN A 699 -69.41 -18.73 -49.72
CA GLN A 699 -69.56 -19.54 -50.92
C GLN A 699 -70.56 -20.69 -50.73
N GLU A 700 -70.51 -21.40 -49.61
CA GLU A 700 -71.49 -22.42 -49.23
C GLU A 700 -72.90 -21.83 -49.20
N SER A 701 -73.09 -20.70 -48.52
CA SER A 701 -74.41 -20.04 -48.47
C SER A 701 -74.89 -19.55 -49.84
N ALA A 702 -73.98 -19.15 -50.73
CA ALA A 702 -74.30 -18.73 -52.09
C ALA A 702 -74.66 -19.93 -52.98
N ILE A 703 -73.98 -21.06 -52.81
CA ILE A 703 -74.27 -22.32 -53.50
C ILE A 703 -75.62 -22.87 -53.03
N GLU A 704 -75.90 -22.88 -51.73
CA GLU A 704 -77.20 -23.33 -51.19
C GLU A 704 -78.36 -22.47 -51.71
N LYS A 705 -78.20 -21.14 -51.70
CA LYS A 705 -79.17 -20.21 -52.30
C LYS A 705 -79.32 -20.48 -53.79
N GLY A 706 -78.21 -20.57 -54.52
CA GLY A 706 -78.20 -20.87 -55.95
C GLY A 706 -78.88 -22.20 -56.29
N ALA A 707 -78.63 -23.26 -55.51
CA ALA A 707 -79.27 -24.56 -55.65
C ALA A 707 -80.77 -24.47 -55.39
N SER A 708 -81.19 -23.76 -54.33
CA SER A 708 -82.61 -23.55 -54.02
C SER A 708 -83.35 -22.78 -55.12
N GLU A 709 -82.69 -21.76 -55.70
CA GLU A 709 -83.23 -20.98 -56.81
C GLU A 709 -83.30 -21.80 -58.10
N TYR A 710 -82.26 -22.59 -58.38
CA TYR A 710 -82.24 -23.53 -59.50
C TYR A 710 -83.38 -24.55 -59.38
N ASP A 711 -83.55 -25.20 -58.23
CA ASP A 711 -84.63 -26.15 -57.97
C ASP A 711 -86.01 -25.52 -58.09
N ARG A 712 -86.15 -24.25 -57.70
CA ARG A 712 -87.39 -23.48 -57.90
C ARG A 712 -87.65 -23.25 -59.38
N GLN A 713 -86.64 -22.87 -60.16
CA GLN A 713 -86.80 -22.68 -61.61
C GLN A 713 -87.09 -24.00 -62.33
N VAL A 714 -86.43 -25.10 -61.96
CA VAL A 714 -86.74 -26.43 -62.48
C VAL A 714 -88.18 -26.81 -62.16
N ARG A 715 -88.65 -26.61 -60.93
CA ARG A 715 -90.07 -26.83 -60.56
C ARG A 715 -91.03 -25.98 -61.38
N ASN A 716 -90.72 -24.70 -61.62
CA ASN A 716 -91.53 -23.83 -62.48
C ASN A 716 -91.55 -24.31 -63.94
N ILE A 717 -90.42 -24.74 -64.48
CA ILE A 717 -90.32 -25.30 -65.83
C ILE A 717 -91.14 -26.59 -65.94
N VAL A 718 -91.04 -27.49 -64.95
CA VAL A 718 -91.85 -28.71 -64.90
C VAL A 718 -93.34 -28.37 -64.81
N ALA A 719 -93.74 -27.47 -63.92
CA ALA A 719 -95.14 -27.06 -63.78
C ALA A 719 -95.70 -26.40 -65.04
N THR A 720 -94.93 -25.55 -65.71
CA THR A 720 -95.34 -24.93 -66.99
C THR A 720 -95.37 -25.95 -68.12
N ARG A 721 -94.44 -26.90 -68.17
CA ARG A 721 -94.46 -28.01 -69.14
C ARG A 721 -95.69 -28.89 -68.94
N ASP A 722 -96.01 -29.24 -67.70
CA ASP A 722 -97.16 -30.08 -67.37
C ASP A 722 -98.47 -29.33 -67.64
N GLY A 723 -98.55 -28.04 -67.31
CA GLY A 723 -99.67 -27.16 -67.68
C GLY A 723 -99.84 -27.02 -69.20
N LEU A 724 -98.74 -26.92 -69.95
CA LEU A 724 -98.75 -26.92 -71.42
C LEU A 724 -99.23 -28.26 -71.98
N ALA A 725 -98.78 -29.39 -71.39
CA ALA A 725 -99.22 -30.72 -71.77
C ALA A 725 -100.73 -30.90 -71.52
N GLU A 726 -101.22 -30.45 -70.37
CA GLU A 726 -102.63 -30.46 -70.02
C GLU A 726 -103.45 -29.58 -70.97
N LEU A 727 -102.99 -28.37 -71.29
CA LEU A 727 -103.65 -27.48 -72.24
C LEU A 727 -103.69 -28.11 -73.65
N ARG A 728 -102.59 -28.70 -74.11
CA ARG A 728 -102.54 -29.43 -75.40
C ARG A 728 -103.52 -30.60 -75.41
N LEU A 729 -103.64 -31.35 -74.32
CA LEU A 729 -104.60 -32.44 -74.19
C LEU A 729 -106.04 -31.92 -74.23
N ARG A 730 -106.36 -30.85 -73.47
CA ARG A 730 -107.67 -30.19 -73.47
C ARG A 730 -108.04 -29.68 -74.87
N CYS A 731 -107.10 -29.06 -75.58
CA CYS A 731 -107.31 -28.62 -76.97
C CYS A 731 -107.58 -29.79 -77.91
N ARG A 732 -106.81 -30.88 -77.83
CA ARG A 732 -107.06 -32.10 -78.65
C ARG A 732 -108.42 -32.70 -78.37
N LEU A 733 -108.81 -32.82 -77.10
CA LEU A 733 -110.13 -33.33 -76.70
C LEU A 733 -111.27 -32.43 -77.20
N ALA A 734 -111.12 -31.11 -77.10
CA ALA A 734 -112.09 -30.16 -77.63
C ALA A 734 -112.23 -30.28 -79.16
N LEU A 735 -111.13 -30.46 -79.88
CA LEU A 735 -111.12 -30.64 -81.34
C LEU A 735 -111.81 -31.94 -81.77
N VAL A 736 -111.59 -33.03 -81.04
CA VAL A 736 -112.29 -34.30 -81.26
C VAL A 736 -113.79 -34.15 -80.99
N ARG A 737 -114.18 -33.50 -79.88
CA ARG A 737 -115.59 -33.22 -79.54
C ARG A 737 -116.25 -32.36 -80.61
N LEU A 738 -115.58 -31.34 -81.13
CA LEU A 738 -116.08 -30.49 -82.20
C LEU A 738 -116.38 -31.32 -83.46
N ARG A 739 -115.42 -32.13 -83.92
CA ARG A 739 -115.58 -33.03 -85.09
C ARG A 739 -116.70 -34.05 -84.90
N TYR A 740 -116.83 -34.61 -83.70
CA TYR A 740 -117.92 -35.55 -83.39
C TYR A 740 -119.28 -34.84 -83.38
N SER A 741 -119.34 -33.60 -82.89
CA SER A 741 -120.57 -32.80 -82.89
C SER A 741 -121.06 -32.46 -84.30
N GLU A 742 -120.14 -32.28 -85.26
CA GLU A 742 -120.49 -32.07 -86.67
C GLU A 742 -121.01 -33.36 -87.30
N LYS A 743 -120.31 -34.48 -87.11
CA LYS A 743 -120.77 -35.80 -87.59
C LYS A 743 -122.13 -36.17 -87.02
N LEU A 744 -122.38 -35.91 -85.74
CA LEU A 744 -123.65 -36.18 -85.09
C LEU A 744 -124.77 -35.28 -85.61
N ARG A 745 -124.49 -34.01 -85.89
CA ARG A 745 -125.44 -33.10 -86.55
C ARG A 745 -125.80 -33.57 -87.96
N SER A 746 -124.82 -33.98 -88.78
CA SER A 746 -125.09 -34.52 -90.12
C SER A 746 -125.88 -35.83 -90.05
N ARG A 747 -125.55 -36.73 -89.11
CA ARG A 747 -126.30 -37.99 -88.93
C ARG A 747 -127.73 -37.73 -88.47
N LYS A 748 -127.95 -36.77 -87.57
CA LYS A 748 -129.29 -36.34 -87.16
C LYS A 748 -130.08 -35.84 -88.35
N GLN A 749 -129.52 -34.95 -89.17
CA GLN A 749 -130.19 -34.43 -90.38
C GLN A 749 -130.52 -35.55 -91.38
N SER A 750 -129.61 -36.50 -91.60
CA SER A 750 -129.85 -37.69 -92.44
C SER A 750 -131.03 -38.52 -91.92
N ILE A 751 -131.06 -38.80 -90.61
CA ILE A 751 -132.14 -39.58 -89.99
C ILE A 751 -133.46 -38.80 -90.02
N GLU A 752 -133.44 -37.50 -89.81
CA GLU A 752 -134.63 -36.65 -89.93
C GLU A 752 -135.19 -36.65 -91.36
N GLN A 753 -134.32 -36.64 -92.38
CA GLN A 753 -134.72 -36.79 -93.78
C GLN A 753 -135.28 -38.18 -94.07
N GLU A 754 -134.59 -39.24 -93.65
CA GLU A 754 -135.03 -40.63 -93.80
C GLU A 754 -136.40 -40.86 -93.11
N LEU A 755 -136.56 -40.34 -91.90
CA LEU A 755 -137.82 -40.40 -91.15
C LEU A 755 -138.94 -39.67 -91.91
N PHE A 756 -138.66 -38.50 -92.47
CA PHE A 756 -139.65 -37.77 -93.27
C PHE A 756 -140.05 -38.55 -94.53
N THR A 757 -139.08 -39.13 -95.25
CA THR A 757 -139.36 -39.96 -96.42
C THR A 757 -140.18 -41.20 -96.07
N GLU A 758 -139.87 -41.87 -94.98
CA GLU A 758 -140.63 -43.05 -94.53
C GLU A 758 -142.01 -42.66 -94.01
N GLN A 759 -142.17 -41.51 -93.35
CA GLN A 759 -143.50 -41.00 -92.99
C GLN A 759 -144.36 -40.73 -94.24
N GLN A 760 -143.78 -40.21 -95.32
CA GLN A 760 -144.49 -40.05 -96.60
C GLN A 760 -144.79 -41.40 -97.25
N ARG A 761 -143.85 -42.35 -97.20
CA ARG A 761 -144.02 -43.69 -97.76
C ARG A 761 -145.10 -44.48 -97.02
N CYS A 762 -145.12 -44.44 -95.70
CA CYS A 762 -146.19 -45.03 -94.89
C CYS A 762 -147.54 -44.39 -95.19
N ARG A 763 -147.60 -43.06 -95.38
CA ARG A 763 -148.85 -42.40 -95.84
C ARG A 763 -149.29 -42.91 -97.20
N ALA A 764 -148.39 -42.99 -98.18
CA ALA A 764 -148.69 -43.54 -99.50
C ALA A 764 -149.13 -45.01 -99.44
N LEU A 765 -148.48 -45.83 -98.62
CA LEU A 765 -148.85 -47.23 -98.42
C LEU A 765 -150.19 -47.38 -97.70
N VAL A 766 -150.55 -46.48 -96.78
CA VAL A 766 -151.87 -46.44 -96.15
C VAL A 766 -152.94 -46.11 -97.19
N ASP A 767 -152.67 -45.19 -98.11
CA ASP A 767 -153.57 -44.86 -99.22
C ASP A 767 -153.71 -46.04 -100.21
N GLU A 768 -152.62 -46.77 -100.49
CA GLU A 768 -152.61 -47.99 -101.33
C GLU A 768 -153.36 -49.16 -100.66
N LEU A 769 -153.21 -49.32 -99.34
CA LEU A 769 -153.89 -50.37 -98.59
C LEU A 769 -155.42 -50.18 -98.54
N GLN A 770 -155.93 -48.98 -98.80
CA GLN A 770 -157.37 -48.74 -98.99
C GLN A 770 -157.92 -49.36 -100.30
N ARG A 771 -157.07 -49.89 -101.20
CA ARG A 771 -157.48 -50.65 -102.40
C ARG A 771 -156.71 -51.98 -102.49
N PRO A 772 -157.23 -53.06 -101.87
CA PRO A 772 -156.53 -54.32 -101.77
C PRO A 772 -156.66 -55.14 -103.05
N VAL A 773 -155.61 -55.21 -103.86
CA VAL A 773 -155.50 -56.20 -104.94
C VAL A 773 -154.13 -56.87 -104.85
N HIS A 774 -154.15 -58.21 -104.76
CA HIS A 774 -153.01 -59.15 -104.80
C HIS A 774 -152.38 -59.54 -103.46
N VAL A 775 -152.94 -60.59 -102.84
CA VAL A 775 -152.36 -61.32 -101.71
C VAL A 775 -151.59 -62.53 -102.23
N HIS A 776 -150.26 -62.45 -102.34
CA HIS A 776 -149.38 -63.63 -102.38
C HIS A 776 -148.16 -63.41 -101.49
N ARG A 777 -148.17 -64.04 -100.32
CA ARG A 777 -147.08 -64.08 -99.33
C ARG A 777 -146.56 -65.51 -99.23
N TRP A 778 -145.47 -65.81 -99.94
CA TRP A 778 -144.71 -67.07 -99.91
C TRP A 778 -143.46 -66.88 -99.02
N ARG A 779 -143.26 -67.67 -97.95
CA ARG A 779 -142.43 -68.90 -97.79
C ARG A 779 -140.95 -68.66 -97.40
N ARG A 780 -140.33 -69.72 -96.85
CA ARG A 780 -139.19 -69.78 -95.89
C ARG A 780 -137.81 -69.96 -96.57
N LEU A 781 -136.74 -69.49 -95.91
CA LEU A 781 -135.35 -69.28 -96.41
C LEU A 781 -134.30 -70.32 -95.90
N GLU A 782 -134.71 -71.51 -95.47
CA GLU A 782 -133.76 -72.51 -94.93
C GLU A 782 -133.16 -73.45 -95.98
N GLY A 783 -133.28 -73.13 -97.28
CA GLY A 783 -132.79 -73.96 -98.38
C GLY A 783 -131.79 -73.31 -99.36
N ASP A 784 -131.69 -71.98 -99.43
CA ASP A 784 -131.15 -71.38 -100.67
C ASP A 784 -129.63 -71.10 -100.68
N ALA A 785 -128.89 -71.19 -99.56
CA ALA A 785 -127.45 -70.87 -99.59
C ALA A 785 -126.61 -71.49 -98.45
N PRO A 786 -126.22 -72.78 -98.51
CA PRO A 786 -125.30 -73.39 -97.55
C PRO A 786 -123.90 -72.76 -97.54
N GLU A 787 -123.44 -72.18 -98.66
CA GLU A 787 -122.12 -71.55 -98.78
C GLU A 787 -121.92 -70.33 -97.87
N VAL A 788 -122.99 -69.54 -97.67
CA VAL A 788 -122.96 -68.36 -96.78
C VAL A 788 -122.82 -68.79 -95.32
N LEU A 789 -123.51 -69.88 -94.94
CA LEU A 789 -123.42 -70.46 -93.60
C LEU A 789 -122.00 -71.00 -93.33
N ASP A 790 -121.41 -71.65 -94.33
CA ASP A 790 -120.07 -72.23 -94.27
C ASP A 790 -118.97 -71.14 -94.16
N GLY A 791 -119.16 -70.01 -94.85
CA GLY A 791 -118.32 -68.82 -94.73
C GLY A 791 -118.34 -68.20 -93.33
N ILE A 792 -119.51 -68.15 -92.67
CA ILE A 792 -119.64 -67.66 -91.29
C ILE A 792 -118.90 -68.56 -90.31
N TYR A 793 -119.02 -69.89 -90.47
CA TYR A 793 -118.29 -70.84 -89.62
C TYR A 793 -116.76 -70.71 -89.76
N LYS A 794 -116.27 -70.48 -90.99
CA LYS A 794 -114.83 -70.24 -91.26
C LYS A 794 -114.33 -68.93 -90.65
N ALA A 795 -115.12 -67.86 -90.74
CA ALA A 795 -114.79 -66.56 -90.13
C ALA A 795 -114.68 -66.66 -88.60
N GLN A 796 -115.65 -67.31 -87.95
CA GLN A 796 -115.61 -67.56 -86.50
C GLN A 796 -114.44 -68.45 -86.07
N ALA A 797 -114.03 -69.41 -86.89
CA ALA A 797 -112.86 -70.24 -86.61
C ALA A 797 -111.54 -69.43 -86.66
N LEU A 798 -111.39 -68.53 -87.64
CA LEU A 798 -110.23 -67.64 -87.77
C LEU A 798 -110.13 -66.64 -86.61
N GLU A 799 -111.25 -66.03 -86.21
CA GLU A 799 -111.29 -65.09 -85.07
C GLU A 799 -110.78 -65.75 -83.78
N ARG A 800 -111.17 -67.01 -83.52
CA ARG A 800 -110.69 -67.78 -82.35
C ARG A 800 -109.18 -68.07 -82.42
N GLN A 801 -108.61 -68.28 -83.60
CA GLN A 801 -107.17 -68.49 -83.76
C GLN A 801 -106.36 -67.21 -83.52
N ILE A 802 -106.86 -66.06 -84.00
CA ILE A 802 -106.21 -64.75 -83.83
C ILE A 802 -106.16 -64.35 -82.36
N LEU A 803 -107.26 -64.57 -81.61
CA LEU A 803 -107.31 -64.31 -80.16
C LEU A 803 -106.25 -65.12 -79.40
N LYS A 804 -106.13 -66.43 -79.66
CA LYS A 804 -105.10 -67.28 -79.04
C LYS A 804 -103.67 -66.79 -79.32
N LYS A 805 -103.40 -66.27 -80.52
CA LYS A 805 -102.07 -65.72 -80.88
C LYS A 805 -101.78 -64.41 -80.15
N HIS A 806 -102.78 -63.57 -79.92
CA HIS A 806 -102.64 -62.35 -79.12
C HIS A 806 -102.30 -62.66 -77.66
N ASP A 807 -102.97 -63.64 -77.06
CA ASP A 807 -102.71 -64.05 -75.67
C ASP A 807 -101.26 -64.54 -75.50
N MET A 808 -100.76 -65.37 -76.43
CA MET A 808 -99.37 -65.83 -76.42
C MET A 808 -98.34 -64.69 -76.54
N LEU A 809 -98.64 -63.66 -77.35
CA LEU A 809 -97.73 -62.51 -77.49
C LEU A 809 -97.66 -61.70 -76.20
N ALA A 810 -98.80 -61.47 -75.54
CA ALA A 810 -98.86 -60.76 -74.27
C ALA A 810 -98.03 -61.46 -73.17
N GLU A 811 -98.09 -62.79 -73.09
CA GLU A 811 -97.28 -63.59 -72.16
C GLU A 811 -95.78 -63.44 -72.43
N LYS A 812 -95.34 -63.52 -73.70
CA LYS A 812 -93.92 -63.37 -74.05
C LYS A 812 -93.39 -61.96 -73.76
N THR A 813 -94.19 -60.92 -73.98
CA THR A 813 -93.81 -59.54 -73.68
C THR A 813 -93.60 -59.35 -72.17
N GLN A 814 -94.44 -59.94 -71.32
CA GLN A 814 -94.23 -59.91 -69.86
C GLN A 814 -92.94 -60.64 -69.44
N LEU A 815 -92.63 -61.78 -70.06
CA LEU A 815 -91.42 -62.55 -69.72
C LEU A 815 -90.13 -61.78 -70.05
N LEU A 816 -90.10 -61.11 -71.21
CA LEU A 816 -88.98 -60.26 -71.62
C LEU A 816 -88.77 -59.09 -70.66
N ALA A 817 -89.84 -58.43 -70.22
CA ALA A 817 -89.77 -57.32 -69.26
C ALA A 817 -89.20 -57.73 -67.89
N LYS A 818 -89.50 -58.96 -67.43
CA LYS A 818 -88.90 -59.51 -66.20
C LYS A 818 -87.40 -59.76 -66.36
N ARG A 819 -86.98 -60.35 -67.49
CA ARG A 819 -85.56 -60.64 -67.74
C ARG A 819 -84.69 -59.40 -67.93
N THR A 820 -85.21 -58.35 -68.57
CA THR A 820 -84.49 -57.07 -68.68
C THR A 820 -84.31 -56.40 -67.30
N ALA A 821 -85.34 -56.43 -66.44
CA ALA A 821 -85.25 -55.89 -65.09
C ALA A 821 -84.19 -56.61 -64.23
N GLU A 822 -84.08 -57.94 -64.34
CA GLU A 822 -83.02 -58.72 -63.67
C GLU A 822 -81.62 -58.36 -64.17
N TYR A 823 -81.43 -58.24 -65.49
CA TYR A 823 -80.16 -57.85 -66.09
C TYR A 823 -79.70 -56.47 -65.61
N ASP A 824 -80.61 -55.50 -65.57
CA ASP A 824 -80.32 -54.14 -65.10
C ASP A 824 -80.00 -54.10 -63.60
N ALA A 825 -80.64 -54.95 -62.80
CA ALA A 825 -80.34 -55.08 -61.38
C ALA A 825 -78.91 -55.63 -61.14
N ILE A 826 -78.47 -56.61 -61.93
CA ILE A 826 -77.12 -57.16 -61.85
C ILE A 826 -76.08 -56.12 -62.29
N ARG A 827 -76.32 -55.39 -63.39
CA ARG A 827 -75.42 -54.31 -63.84
C ARG A 827 -75.24 -53.22 -62.78
N ARG A 828 -76.33 -52.79 -62.13
CA ARG A 828 -76.26 -51.82 -61.02
C ARG A 828 -75.42 -52.32 -59.85
N LYS A 829 -75.55 -53.59 -59.49
CA LYS A 829 -74.71 -54.21 -58.45
C LYS A 829 -73.25 -54.30 -58.86
N LEU A 830 -72.95 -54.72 -60.10
CA LEU A 830 -71.58 -54.82 -60.60
C LEU A 830 -70.87 -53.45 -60.66
N ALA A 831 -71.59 -52.40 -61.07
CA ALA A 831 -71.06 -51.04 -61.09
C ALA A 831 -70.78 -50.46 -59.68
N SER A 832 -71.37 -51.04 -58.63
CA SER A 832 -71.18 -50.60 -57.25
C SER A 832 -70.08 -51.34 -56.48
N LEU A 833 -69.56 -52.46 -57.02
CA LEU A 833 -68.48 -53.21 -56.38
C LEU A 833 -67.15 -52.52 -56.68
N PRO A 834 -66.42 -52.01 -55.66
CA PRO A 834 -65.14 -51.34 -55.85
C PRO A 834 -64.06 -52.30 -56.34
N GLY A 835 -63.15 -51.78 -57.18
CA GLY A 835 -62.10 -52.57 -57.84
C GLY A 835 -61.01 -53.08 -56.90
N PRO A 836 -60.14 -53.99 -57.38
CA PRO A 836 -59.07 -54.62 -56.60
C PRO A 836 -58.06 -53.63 -56.00
N GLU A 837 -57.86 -52.45 -56.61
CA GLU A 837 -56.98 -51.40 -56.08
C GLU A 837 -57.40 -50.94 -54.67
N LEU A 838 -58.70 -50.86 -54.38
CA LEU A 838 -59.18 -50.47 -53.06
C LEU A 838 -58.85 -51.53 -51.99
N ALA A 839 -58.74 -52.81 -52.37
CA ALA A 839 -58.34 -53.85 -51.43
C ALA A 839 -56.87 -53.73 -51.03
N GLU A 840 -56.00 -53.33 -51.97
CA GLU A 840 -54.60 -53.02 -51.71
C GLU A 840 -54.47 -51.77 -50.83
N ASP A 841 -55.22 -50.71 -51.13
CA ASP A 841 -55.27 -49.51 -50.29
C ASP A 841 -55.74 -49.82 -48.87
N LEU A 842 -56.81 -50.63 -48.72
CA LEU A 842 -57.29 -51.07 -47.42
C LEU A 842 -56.26 -51.92 -46.67
N SER A 843 -55.44 -52.71 -47.38
CA SER A 843 -54.35 -53.46 -46.75
C SER A 843 -53.22 -52.55 -46.28
N LEU A 844 -52.83 -51.55 -47.08
CA LEU A 844 -51.84 -50.54 -46.71
C LEU A 844 -52.31 -49.66 -45.55
N TYR A 845 -53.59 -49.28 -45.53
CA TYR A 845 -54.16 -48.53 -44.41
C TYR A 845 -54.18 -49.34 -43.12
N LYS A 846 -54.45 -50.64 -43.19
CA LYS A 846 -54.36 -51.53 -42.02
C LYS A 846 -52.95 -51.65 -41.49
N GLU A 847 -51.95 -51.90 -42.35
CA GLU A 847 -50.56 -51.96 -41.90
C GLU A 847 -50.08 -50.63 -41.30
N ASN A 848 -50.52 -49.50 -41.88
CA ASN A 848 -50.18 -48.18 -41.34
C ASN A 848 -50.87 -47.91 -40.00
N LEU A 849 -52.10 -48.39 -39.80
CA LEU A 849 -52.77 -48.33 -38.50
C LEU A 849 -52.03 -49.16 -37.46
N GLU A 850 -51.65 -50.40 -37.78
CA GLU A 850 -50.88 -51.27 -36.89
C GLU A 850 -49.54 -50.63 -36.47
N ARG A 851 -48.77 -50.06 -37.40
CA ARG A 851 -47.53 -49.33 -37.09
C ARG A 851 -47.75 -48.11 -36.18
N ARG A 852 -48.89 -47.42 -36.33
CA ARG A 852 -49.24 -46.27 -35.49
C ARG A 852 -49.69 -46.71 -34.10
N GLU A 853 -50.40 -47.82 -34.00
CA GLU A 853 -50.77 -48.45 -32.72
C GLU A 853 -49.52 -48.88 -31.95
N GLU A 854 -48.54 -49.54 -32.61
CA GLU A 854 -47.25 -49.88 -31.99
C GLU A 854 -46.48 -48.63 -31.52
N GLN A 855 -46.48 -47.55 -32.30
CA GLN A 855 -45.84 -46.28 -31.90
C GLN A 855 -46.50 -45.67 -30.67
N ILE A 856 -47.84 -45.71 -30.60
CA ILE A 856 -48.61 -45.21 -29.45
C ILE A 856 -48.37 -46.08 -28.22
N GLU A 857 -48.31 -47.40 -28.38
CA GLU A 857 -47.95 -48.33 -27.30
C GLU A 857 -46.55 -48.05 -26.75
N GLY A 858 -45.57 -47.79 -27.61
CA GLY A 858 -44.22 -47.37 -27.22
C GLY A 858 -44.21 -46.05 -26.43
N MET A 859 -44.90 -45.03 -26.95
CA MET A 859 -45.04 -43.74 -26.25
C MET A 859 -45.76 -43.86 -24.91
N ASN A 860 -46.77 -44.73 -24.80
CA ASN A 860 -47.46 -44.99 -23.54
C ASN A 860 -46.57 -45.69 -22.52
N ALA A 861 -45.69 -46.60 -22.95
CA ALA A 861 -44.68 -47.20 -22.07
C ALA A 861 -43.68 -46.16 -21.55
N GLU A 862 -43.18 -45.27 -22.42
CA GLU A 862 -42.31 -44.16 -22.04
C GLU A 862 -43.02 -43.20 -21.05
N LEU A 863 -44.29 -42.88 -21.28
CA LEU A 863 -45.08 -42.05 -20.38
C LEU A 863 -45.23 -42.69 -19.00
N GLN A 864 -45.54 -43.98 -18.95
CA GLN A 864 -45.64 -44.72 -17.68
C GLN A 864 -44.30 -44.77 -16.92
N GLU A 865 -43.17 -44.90 -17.62
CA GLU A 865 -41.85 -44.82 -17.00
C GLU A 865 -41.58 -43.43 -16.40
N VAL A 866 -41.96 -42.36 -17.10
CA VAL A 866 -41.82 -40.98 -16.62
C VAL A 866 -42.74 -40.72 -15.42
N GLU A 867 -43.99 -41.21 -15.45
CA GLU A 867 -44.92 -41.11 -14.32
C GLU A 867 -44.37 -41.83 -13.07
N GLN A 868 -43.85 -43.05 -13.24
CA GLN A 868 -43.18 -43.79 -12.16
C GLN A 868 -41.97 -43.02 -11.62
N HIS A 869 -41.16 -42.40 -12.49
CA HIS A 869 -40.04 -41.56 -12.08
C HIS A 869 -40.53 -40.34 -11.28
N ALA A 870 -41.61 -39.69 -11.69
CA ALA A 870 -42.19 -38.58 -10.96
C ALA A 870 -42.65 -38.99 -9.56
N ASP A 871 -43.23 -40.18 -9.41
CA ASP A 871 -43.65 -40.71 -8.11
C ASP A 871 -42.47 -41.10 -7.20
N VAL A 872 -41.40 -41.68 -7.77
CA VAL A 872 -40.14 -41.94 -7.04
C VAL A 872 -39.54 -40.62 -6.53
N LEU A 873 -39.49 -39.58 -7.36
CA LEU A 873 -39.00 -38.26 -6.95
C LEU A 873 -39.87 -37.62 -5.87
N LYS A 874 -41.20 -37.75 -5.94
CA LYS A 874 -42.10 -37.27 -4.88
C LYS A 874 -41.79 -37.94 -3.54
N GLU A 875 -41.56 -39.26 -3.56
CA GLU A 875 -41.21 -40.01 -2.36
C GLU A 875 -39.82 -39.65 -1.82
N GLU A 876 -38.83 -39.40 -2.68
CA GLU A 876 -37.52 -38.86 -2.28
C GLU A 876 -37.65 -37.47 -1.62
N VAL A 877 -38.43 -36.56 -2.21
CA VAL A 877 -38.67 -35.23 -1.64
C VAL A 877 -39.35 -35.34 -0.28
N ARG A 878 -40.31 -36.27 -0.13
CA ARG A 878 -40.96 -36.55 1.15
C ARG A 878 -39.97 -37.07 2.21
N GLN A 879 -39.09 -37.99 1.84
CA GLN A 879 -38.06 -38.54 2.73
C GLN A 879 -37.04 -37.48 3.13
N LEU A 880 -36.52 -36.70 2.19
CA LEU A 880 -35.59 -35.60 2.46
C LEU A 880 -36.23 -34.53 3.35
N SER A 881 -37.54 -34.28 3.20
CA SER A 881 -38.27 -33.35 4.07
C SER A 881 -38.39 -33.87 5.51
N LEU A 882 -38.59 -35.18 5.71
CA LEU A 882 -38.56 -35.80 7.03
C LEU A 882 -37.17 -35.79 7.66
N GLU A 883 -36.12 -36.14 6.89
CA GLU A 883 -34.73 -36.09 7.34
C GLU A 883 -34.31 -34.67 7.73
N LEU A 884 -34.72 -33.66 6.94
CA LEU A 884 -34.51 -32.25 7.26
C LEU A 884 -35.25 -31.86 8.55
N GLY A 885 -36.47 -32.36 8.75
CA GLY A 885 -37.22 -32.19 10.00
C GLY A 885 -36.50 -32.77 11.21
N ASP A 886 -35.97 -33.99 11.10
CA ASP A 886 -35.19 -34.64 12.15
C ASP A 886 -33.86 -33.93 12.43
N ALA A 887 -33.15 -33.50 11.39
CA ALA A 887 -31.93 -32.72 11.52
C ALA A 887 -32.20 -31.39 12.24
N LYS A 888 -33.29 -30.69 11.89
CA LYS A 888 -33.75 -29.49 12.60
C LYS A 888 -34.05 -29.79 14.07
N ARG A 889 -34.81 -30.85 14.38
CA ARG A 889 -35.10 -31.27 15.77
C ARG A 889 -33.82 -31.54 16.56
N ARG A 890 -32.86 -32.27 15.99
CA ARG A 890 -31.55 -32.54 16.62
C ARG A 890 -30.76 -31.26 16.85
N TYR A 891 -30.72 -30.37 15.87
CA TYR A 891 -30.03 -29.08 15.98
C TYR A 891 -30.65 -28.21 17.07
N PHE A 892 -31.98 -28.04 17.09
CA PHE A 892 -32.66 -27.26 18.13
C PHE A 892 -32.51 -27.89 19.51
N GLY A 893 -32.59 -29.22 19.62
CA GLY A 893 -32.31 -29.92 20.88
C GLY A 893 -30.87 -29.73 21.37
N ALA A 894 -29.88 -29.78 20.47
CA ALA A 894 -28.49 -29.53 20.80
C ALA A 894 -28.24 -28.07 21.18
N LYS A 895 -28.82 -27.11 20.45
CA LYS A 895 -28.77 -25.68 20.78
C LYS A 895 -29.40 -25.41 22.15
N HIS A 896 -30.57 -25.95 22.42
CA HIS A 896 -31.25 -25.77 23.70
C HIS A 896 -30.45 -26.37 24.86
N LYS A 897 -29.80 -27.52 24.67
CA LYS A 897 -28.86 -28.09 25.65
C LYS A 897 -27.63 -27.20 25.84
N ASN A 898 -27.06 -26.66 24.75
CA ASN A 898 -25.88 -25.80 24.81
C ASN A 898 -26.20 -24.46 25.51
N ASP A 899 -27.37 -23.88 25.22
CA ASP A 899 -27.87 -22.67 25.88
C ASP A 899 -28.14 -22.93 27.37
N LEU A 900 -28.65 -24.10 27.74
CA LEU A 900 -28.80 -24.52 29.14
C LEU A 900 -27.43 -24.63 29.82
N LEU A 901 -26.47 -25.31 29.18
CA LEU A 901 -25.10 -25.45 29.69
C LEU A 901 -24.40 -24.08 29.82
N ARG A 902 -24.63 -23.14 28.90
CA ARG A 902 -24.09 -21.78 29.00
C ARG A 902 -24.72 -21.01 30.16
N ARG A 903 -26.03 -21.16 30.40
CA ARG A 903 -26.70 -20.57 31.56
C ARG A 903 -26.20 -21.18 32.86
N GLU A 904 -26.06 -22.50 32.92
CA GLU A 904 -25.47 -23.19 34.07
C GLU A 904 -24.02 -22.74 34.31
N GLN A 905 -23.19 -22.63 33.27
CA GLN A 905 -21.83 -22.10 33.38
C GLN A 905 -21.80 -20.64 33.85
N ALA A 906 -22.74 -19.80 33.41
CA ALA A 906 -22.86 -18.41 33.86
C ALA A 906 -23.27 -18.33 35.33
N VAL A 907 -24.24 -19.14 35.77
CA VAL A 907 -24.63 -19.25 37.19
C VAL A 907 -23.48 -19.85 38.02
N PHE A 908 -22.76 -20.83 37.49
CA PHE A 908 -21.62 -21.43 38.17
C PHE A 908 -20.50 -20.41 38.40
N ARG A 909 -20.18 -19.62 37.37
CA ARG A 909 -19.22 -18.52 37.46
C ARG A 909 -19.65 -17.44 38.46
N SER A 910 -20.94 -17.12 38.55
CA SER A 910 -21.43 -16.16 39.55
C SER A 910 -21.40 -16.71 40.99
N THR A 911 -21.58 -18.03 41.16
CA THR A 911 -21.57 -18.66 42.49
C THR A 911 -20.19 -18.97 43.07
N TRP A 912 -19.18 -19.32 42.26
CA TRP A 912 -17.88 -19.82 42.77
C TRP A 912 -16.64 -19.04 42.29
N GLY A 913 -16.83 -17.87 41.67
CA GLY A 913 -15.73 -16.95 41.32
C GLY A 913 -14.89 -17.39 40.11
N GLU A 914 -14.15 -16.43 39.53
CA GLU A 914 -13.52 -16.50 38.20
C GLU A 914 -12.39 -17.54 38.02
N SER A 915 -12.06 -18.33 39.05
CA SER A 915 -11.02 -19.35 38.96
C SER A 915 -11.49 -20.56 38.13
N SER A 916 -11.04 -20.62 36.87
CA SER A 916 -11.15 -21.77 35.97
C SER A 916 -10.76 -23.10 36.65
N ALA A 917 -9.77 -23.08 37.54
CA ALA A 917 -9.30 -24.27 38.25
C ALA A 917 -10.34 -24.78 39.28
N ILE A 918 -10.96 -23.87 40.04
CA ILE A 918 -12.01 -24.23 41.01
C ILE A 918 -13.26 -24.72 40.27
N ALA A 919 -13.61 -24.06 39.16
CA ALA A 919 -14.73 -24.46 38.31
C ALA A 919 -14.58 -25.90 37.78
N ASN A 920 -13.39 -26.28 37.29
CA ASN A 920 -13.13 -27.63 36.78
C ASN A 920 -13.23 -28.71 37.87
N ILE A 921 -12.75 -28.43 39.10
CA ILE A 921 -12.82 -29.36 40.23
C ILE A 921 -14.28 -29.54 40.67
N ALA A 922 -15.05 -28.47 40.75
CA ALA A 922 -16.44 -28.53 41.20
C ALA A 922 -17.36 -29.18 40.15
N LEU A 923 -17.11 -29.00 38.85
CA LEU A 923 -17.80 -29.72 37.76
C LEU A 923 -17.49 -31.23 37.79
N ALA A 924 -16.23 -31.60 38.08
CA ALA A 924 -15.85 -32.99 38.27
C ALA A 924 -16.55 -33.61 39.50
N ALA A 925 -16.69 -32.86 40.59
CA ALA A 925 -17.40 -33.31 41.78
C ALA A 925 -18.91 -33.46 41.54
N ALA A 926 -19.55 -32.51 40.85
CA ALA A 926 -20.98 -32.55 40.54
C ALA A 926 -21.33 -33.68 39.56
N SER A 927 -20.52 -33.89 38.52
CA SER A 927 -20.70 -35.00 37.57
C SER A 927 -20.50 -36.35 38.25
N ALA A 928 -19.52 -36.49 39.15
CA ALA A 928 -19.35 -37.69 39.97
C ALA A 928 -20.57 -37.97 40.87
N HIS A 929 -21.26 -36.93 41.36
CA HIS A 929 -22.47 -37.08 42.16
C HIS A 929 -23.69 -37.47 41.33
N GLN A 930 -23.88 -36.86 40.14
CA GLN A 930 -24.96 -37.23 39.22
C GLN A 930 -24.78 -38.64 38.63
N GLN A 931 -23.56 -39.06 38.34
CA GLN A 931 -23.28 -40.42 37.87
C GLN A 931 -23.64 -41.46 38.95
N LYS A 932 -23.37 -41.15 40.23
CA LYS A 932 -23.79 -41.99 41.37
C LYS A 932 -25.31 -42.03 41.54
N GLN A 933 -26.03 -40.93 41.30
CA GLN A 933 -27.49 -40.94 41.37
C GLN A 933 -28.15 -41.63 40.18
N ARG A 934 -27.62 -41.52 38.95
CA ARG A 934 -28.15 -42.27 37.80
C ARG A 934 -27.93 -43.77 37.91
N LEU A 935 -26.83 -44.21 38.51
CA LEU A 935 -26.63 -45.63 38.81
C LEU A 935 -27.53 -46.14 39.95
N ALA A 936 -28.17 -45.26 40.71
CA ALA A 936 -29.11 -45.64 41.77
C ALA A 936 -30.60 -45.50 41.37
N GLY A 937 -30.93 -45.01 40.18
CA GLY A 937 -32.29 -44.60 39.81
C GLY A 937 -32.84 -45.21 38.52
N SER A 938 -32.47 -46.44 38.17
CA SER A 938 -33.04 -47.15 37.01
C SER A 938 -33.31 -48.61 37.34
N GLY A 939 -34.18 -48.84 38.34
CA GLY A 939 -34.84 -50.11 38.59
C GLY A 939 -36.36 -49.91 38.55
N GLY A 940 -37.04 -50.69 37.71
CA GLY A 940 -38.50 -50.68 37.54
C GLY A 940 -38.95 -49.75 36.39
N GLY A 941 -39.83 -50.14 35.48
CA GLY A 941 -40.77 -51.25 35.42
C GLY A 941 -41.92 -50.78 34.52
N GLY A 942 -42.54 -51.71 33.77
CA GLY A 942 -43.73 -51.45 32.93
C GLY A 942 -43.46 -51.83 31.47
N SER A 943 -43.81 -53.00 30.94
CA SER A 943 -45.12 -53.69 30.87
C SER A 943 -46.17 -52.94 30.03
N GLY A 944 -46.43 -53.44 28.82
CA GLY A 944 -47.51 -53.02 27.93
C GLY A 944 -47.27 -53.64 26.54
N LYS A 945 -47.62 -54.90 26.29
CA LYS A 945 -48.93 -55.42 25.83
C LYS A 945 -49.24 -55.13 24.36
N ASP A 946 -49.75 -56.20 23.75
CA ASP A 946 -50.57 -56.30 22.53
C ASP A 946 -49.81 -56.33 21.20
N SER A 947 -49.51 -57.51 20.64
CA SER A 947 -50.40 -58.43 19.92
C SER A 947 -50.91 -57.88 18.59
N SER A 948 -50.33 -58.34 17.48
CA SER A 948 -51.11 -58.80 16.33
C SER A 948 -50.19 -59.52 15.35
N ASN A 949 -50.33 -60.84 15.38
CA ASN A 949 -49.91 -61.77 14.37
C ASN A 949 -50.71 -61.49 13.09
N GLN A 950 -50.08 -61.02 12.01
CA GLN A 950 -50.64 -61.15 10.66
C GLN A 950 -49.57 -61.73 9.74
N GLN A 951 -49.59 -63.06 9.69
CA GLN A 951 -49.09 -63.86 8.59
C GLN A 951 -49.97 -63.57 7.36
N GLY A 952 -49.49 -62.71 6.47
CA GLY A 952 -50.03 -62.52 5.13
C GLY A 952 -49.11 -63.20 4.12
N VAL A 953 -49.53 -64.39 3.69
CA VAL A 953 -48.91 -65.20 2.63
C VAL A 953 -48.88 -64.39 1.33
N TRP A 954 -47.68 -64.04 0.85
CA TRP A 954 -47.51 -63.52 -0.51
C TRP A 954 -47.34 -64.71 -1.46
N LEU A 955 -48.40 -64.96 -2.25
CA LEU A 955 -48.38 -65.88 -3.38
C LEU A 955 -47.34 -65.42 -4.40
N GLU A 956 -46.41 -66.32 -4.72
CA GLU A 956 -45.55 -66.26 -5.90
C GLU A 956 -46.43 -66.32 -7.17
N ARG A 957 -46.40 -65.26 -7.98
CA ARG A 957 -46.70 -65.37 -9.41
C ARG A 957 -45.45 -65.04 -10.21
N PRO A 958 -45.10 -65.85 -11.22
CA PRO A 958 -43.86 -65.73 -11.96
C PRO A 958 -43.93 -64.49 -12.85
N VAL A 959 -43.18 -63.46 -12.49
CA VAL A 959 -43.02 -62.27 -13.33
C VAL A 959 -42.01 -62.61 -14.41
N GLY A 960 -42.54 -62.81 -15.63
CA GLY A 960 -41.76 -62.82 -16.85
C GLY A 960 -40.88 -61.59 -16.94
N ALA A 961 -39.68 -61.79 -17.48
CA ALA A 961 -38.56 -60.85 -17.53
C ALA A 961 -38.95 -59.43 -17.98
N ARG A 962 -39.45 -58.61 -17.05
CA ARG A 962 -39.44 -57.17 -17.21
C ARG A 962 -38.04 -56.72 -16.87
N ARG A 963 -37.36 -56.11 -17.86
CA ARG A 963 -36.07 -55.44 -17.64
C ARG A 963 -36.19 -54.59 -16.36
N PRO A 964 -35.32 -54.79 -15.35
CA PRO A 964 -35.39 -53.97 -14.16
C PRO A 964 -35.05 -52.54 -14.57
N CYS A 965 -36.02 -51.64 -14.49
CA CYS A 965 -35.75 -50.20 -14.54
C CYS A 965 -35.02 -49.84 -13.24
N LEU A 966 -33.69 -49.90 -13.30
CA LEU A 966 -32.77 -49.62 -12.19
C LEU A 966 -32.71 -48.11 -11.90
N TRP A 967 -33.82 -47.52 -11.49
CA TRP A 967 -33.83 -46.14 -10.99
C TRP A 967 -33.67 -46.18 -9.47
N HIS A 968 -32.42 -46.32 -9.03
CA HIS A 968 -32.09 -46.22 -7.61
C HIS A 968 -32.20 -44.77 -7.16
N THR A 969 -32.94 -44.55 -6.08
CA THR A 969 -32.96 -43.25 -5.40
C THR A 969 -31.56 -42.87 -4.93
N ARG A 970 -31.21 -41.58 -4.89
CA ARG A 970 -29.89 -41.15 -4.38
C ARG A 970 -29.66 -41.65 -2.95
N THR A 971 -30.72 -41.78 -2.17
CA THR A 971 -30.71 -42.36 -0.82
C THR A 971 -30.49 -43.88 -0.83
N GLN A 972 -31.09 -44.64 -1.76
CA GLN A 972 -30.76 -46.06 -1.96
C GLN A 972 -29.31 -46.23 -2.41
N MET A 973 -28.83 -45.45 -3.38
CA MET A 973 -27.42 -45.46 -3.80
C MET A 973 -26.48 -45.16 -2.62
N ARG A 974 -26.86 -44.23 -1.73
CA ARG A 974 -26.09 -43.90 -0.53
C ARG A 974 -26.15 -45.02 0.52
N ARG A 975 -27.31 -45.66 0.71
CA ARG A 975 -27.47 -46.83 1.61
C ARG A 975 -26.70 -48.03 1.08
N GLU A 976 -26.72 -48.28 -0.22
CA GLU A 976 -25.93 -49.32 -0.86
C GLU A 976 -24.44 -49.03 -0.77
N ARG A 977 -23.99 -47.78 -0.99
CA ARG A 977 -22.59 -47.39 -0.72
C ARG A 977 -22.21 -47.59 0.74
N MET A 978 -23.03 -47.16 1.69
CA MET A 978 -22.78 -47.37 3.12
C MET A 978 -22.76 -48.86 3.48
N LEU A 979 -23.60 -49.69 2.86
CA LEU A 979 -23.59 -51.16 3.02
C LEU A 979 -22.36 -51.81 2.37
N GLN A 980 -21.93 -51.32 1.20
CA GLN A 980 -20.71 -51.75 0.53
C GLN A 980 -19.49 -51.37 1.35
N GLU A 981 -19.40 -50.14 1.84
CA GLU A 981 -18.36 -49.65 2.75
C GLU A 981 -18.36 -50.45 4.06
N ALA A 982 -19.53 -50.71 4.66
CA ALA A 982 -19.64 -51.55 5.85
C ALA A 982 -19.20 -53.00 5.58
N ARG A 983 -19.53 -53.58 4.42
CA ARG A 983 -19.06 -54.91 3.99
C ARG A 983 -17.55 -54.91 3.73
N LEU A 984 -17.00 -53.84 3.19
CA LEU A 984 -15.56 -53.67 2.95
C LEU A 984 -14.82 -53.54 4.28
N VAL A 985 -15.33 -52.74 5.22
CA VAL A 985 -14.81 -52.65 6.58
C VAL A 985 -14.94 -53.99 7.30
N GLN A 986 -16.06 -54.71 7.13
CA GLN A 986 -16.19 -56.08 7.64
C GLN A 986 -15.14 -57.00 7.02
N ALA A 987 -14.95 -57.03 5.71
CA ALA A 987 -13.95 -57.86 5.03
C ALA A 987 -12.50 -57.47 5.36
N LEU A 988 -12.24 -56.22 5.73
CA LEU A 988 -10.94 -55.77 6.23
C LEU A 988 -10.74 -56.13 7.72
N SER A 989 -11.82 -56.10 8.51
CA SER A 989 -11.77 -56.42 9.95
C SER A 989 -11.78 -57.93 10.24
N SER A 990 -12.53 -58.72 9.46
CA SER A 990 -12.42 -60.17 9.37
C SER A 990 -11.51 -60.46 8.19
N GLY A 991 -10.21 -60.54 8.45
CA GLY A 991 -9.18 -60.74 7.43
C GLY A 991 -9.57 -61.78 6.37
N ALA A 992 -9.06 -61.57 5.15
CA ALA A 992 -9.50 -62.23 3.93
C ALA A 992 -9.87 -63.72 4.15
N PRO A 993 -11.08 -64.15 3.76
CA PRO A 993 -11.51 -65.53 3.93
C PRO A 993 -10.48 -66.44 3.28
N ALA A 994 -9.91 -67.35 4.07
CA ALA A 994 -8.94 -68.31 3.59
C ALA A 994 -9.51 -69.01 2.33
N PRO A 995 -8.76 -69.07 1.22
CA PRO A 995 -9.26 -69.63 -0.02
C PRO A 995 -9.59 -71.10 0.19
N ASN A 996 -10.88 -71.42 0.20
CA ASN A 996 -11.39 -72.79 0.12
C ASN A 996 -11.11 -73.35 -1.28
N TYR A 997 -9.84 -73.53 -1.64
CA TYR A 997 -9.50 -74.51 -2.65
C TYR A 997 -9.49 -75.87 -1.96
N PRO A 998 -10.42 -76.78 -2.31
CA PRO A 998 -10.38 -78.14 -1.81
C PRO A 998 -9.08 -78.77 -2.33
N LEU A 999 -8.12 -78.97 -1.42
CA LEU A 999 -6.94 -79.79 -1.67
C LEU A 999 -7.44 -81.21 -1.92
N GLN A 1000 -7.72 -81.53 -3.19
CA GLN A 1000 -7.95 -82.89 -3.63
C GLN A 1000 -6.63 -83.64 -3.49
N PHE A 1001 -6.51 -84.39 -2.40
CA PHE A 1001 -5.45 -85.36 -2.18
C PHE A 1001 -5.42 -86.34 -3.35
N ARG A 1002 -4.37 -86.30 -4.20
CA ARG A 1002 -4.12 -87.40 -5.13
C ARG A 1002 -3.58 -88.60 -4.34
N PRO A 1003 -4.12 -89.82 -4.46
CA PRO A 1003 -3.93 -90.89 -3.46
C PRO A 1003 -2.55 -91.59 -3.46
N GLN A 1004 -1.49 -91.01 -4.04
CA GLN A 1004 -0.23 -91.75 -4.26
C GLN A 1004 1.06 -90.99 -3.93
N GLN A 1005 1.02 -89.83 -3.27
CA GLN A 1005 2.26 -89.14 -2.91
C GLN A 1005 2.69 -89.47 -1.47
N ARG A 1006 3.73 -90.30 -1.37
CA ARG A 1006 4.39 -90.70 -0.12
C ARG A 1006 4.94 -89.47 0.61
N GLN A 1007 4.64 -89.38 1.90
CA GLN A 1007 5.19 -88.41 2.84
C GLN A 1007 6.71 -88.55 2.90
N PHE A 1008 7.46 -87.57 2.40
CA PHE A 1008 8.88 -87.45 2.68
C PHE A 1008 9.07 -86.38 3.76
N VAL A 1009 9.28 -86.88 4.98
CA VAL A 1009 9.63 -86.10 6.17
C VAL A 1009 11.15 -85.92 6.12
N GLY A 1010 11.66 -84.71 5.95
CA GLY A 1010 13.10 -84.50 6.06
C GLY A 1010 13.59 -83.11 5.72
N GLY A 1011 14.34 -82.53 6.65
CA GLY A 1011 15.38 -81.55 6.34
C GLY A 1011 15.03 -80.10 6.69
N GLY A 1012 15.14 -79.75 7.97
CA GLY A 1012 15.26 -78.36 8.38
C GLY A 1012 16.54 -77.74 7.82
N PHE A 1013 16.43 -76.54 7.28
CA PHE A 1013 17.57 -75.63 7.13
C PHE A 1013 17.38 -74.49 8.12
N ALA A 1014 18.11 -74.60 9.24
CA ALA A 1014 18.37 -73.51 10.15
C ALA A 1014 19.40 -72.60 9.49
N LEU A 1015 19.00 -71.40 9.09
CA LEU A 1015 19.95 -70.32 8.76
C LEU A 1015 20.44 -69.71 10.07
N THR A 1016 21.58 -70.21 10.52
CA THR A 1016 22.49 -69.49 11.40
C THR A 1016 23.25 -68.43 10.60
N ARG A 1017 23.29 -67.21 11.16
CA ARG A 1017 24.06 -66.00 10.78
C ARG A 1017 23.57 -65.19 9.59
#